data_AF-A0A143XK88-F1
#
_entry.id   AF-A0A143XK88-F1
#
_cell.length_a   1.000
_cell.length_b   1.000
_cell.length_c   1.000
_cell.angle_alpha   90.00
_cell.angle_beta   90.00
_cell.angle_gamma   90.00
#
_symmetry.space_group_name_H-M   'P 1'
#
loop_
_entity.id
_entity.type
_entity.pdbx_description
1 polymer ?
#
loop_
_entity_poly.entity_id
_entity_poly.type
_entity_poly.pdbx_seq_one_letter_code
_entity_poly.pdbx_strand_id
1 'polypeptide(L)'
;MGIAYNPEQGFVQGKIYDPATGRFQKEFDLDAIEQAATNAEDAANTAQQAADSASRKAQEAKDYIDNTLPGEFARINEKLDGVVENWFYAYTPTLQNDPAASWLRDGEQAQHEGDTFTNTQPYVDAQTTPDAGKSWRWVKSGEAYEWTPIADSDAVKALREAAKAQETADGKSRTFVVQPAPPYDVGDLWMQGPSGDVMRCIKSRQTGAFDASDWDKASKYTDDTLARDAKQTAQTAQETADKAKASAEAATDKLATWASDSYISPQEKTALRQQQKDIQSEHAEITAQASKYSVPATDYTAAYNAANAALAKYTASTPESIAVGSDYADIAAYYTARETILDAVAAAAKAYSERLVSEVQPVGENLLRHTKDFTKGWTGNGTVSNEVFDDFTVYYAKSVNTYIDIRQQNVSLLPSTEYTLSFWAKGTGTIASYCYPSVNDRVIASNGHHTGYTGRDTFNSYDLTTEWKRYWTTFRTYSEAKGGAVLLRVMAGNEAYVCGAKLAQGNKGIVWTASPEDAEYSGVNIIDNTESRTIGAGDNDYAQTEFAVGAVAVGDQFALSVGSIDLLAGTATEFTAQLYDYTANVALADAATLTADSRTAVYTVTRAADKAYLILYAGRWGSTAGNTVRYEKVMLVRGNKPEPSWSPSTADRQAEIDNLRPASVNILPDSAALTTDANGGPWDRNGAGPVNETYEGYSSLVLRGLSGIGKGVYIVSSDLETESGTEYVVSVWMHASKSVSIALGWEKAANVRTTLPAEAVGKWYRLSAVQNRPAGSSFVCYADVDTDDTVAFRNIMCSAGNMLTEWSPSVEDVQKQIDRAKIAADNLEYLKKAFAEDETIISGGMTLGSFLGVKNSAKAVVAGITGKNFLTGQDFAPDDRSCPMIFAGAASAADADSAKFRVYPNGATYAEEAYIKGTITATAGSFGDFKIDGLYLTSSHDTTHGIKIGDGVCSSWNGDSKAYFSAIGTFFNTSTPTGASGIWAQFCSEWTIGKVDAGQAYVCFYAPGIKTSTASKAEHYAFYAQSNHIMTATGRIKGFLHAHTQIVSATSYIMGSPVIKREQVLLMKGSSAIQTLSLPDTRDGYSEIGDTIEVIQCSGVGTRITSYPNSGVSLKNPSGTTASTYTLVENKHVRIIWDGTYWRILE
;
A
#
# COMPACT_ATOMS: atom_id res chain seq x y z
N MET A 1 6.18 -36.16 59.12
CA MET A 1 6.21 -37.54 58.58
C MET A 1 6.16 -38.50 59.76
N GLY A 2 5.14 -39.35 59.85
CA GLY A 2 5.06 -40.39 60.88
C GLY A 2 5.96 -41.56 60.52
N ILE A 3 6.74 -42.05 61.47
CA ILE A 3 7.60 -43.23 61.33
C ILE A 3 6.80 -44.44 61.81
N ALA A 4 6.49 -45.39 60.93
CA ALA A 4 5.91 -46.68 61.32
C ALA A 4 6.98 -47.76 61.30
N TYR A 5 7.07 -48.52 62.40
CA TYR A 5 8.04 -49.61 62.60
C TYR A 5 7.40 -50.96 62.25
N ASN A 6 8.00 -51.74 61.34
CA ASN A 6 7.65 -53.13 61.09
C ASN A 6 8.64 -54.05 61.85
N PRO A 7 8.17 -54.95 62.74
CA PRO A 7 9.04 -55.88 63.48
C PRO A 7 9.85 -56.87 62.62
N GLU A 8 9.43 -57.17 61.38
CA GLU A 8 10.12 -58.12 60.49
C GLU A 8 11.03 -57.45 59.44
N GLN A 9 10.84 -56.16 59.13
CA GLN A 9 11.57 -55.47 58.06
C GLN A 9 12.24 -54.14 58.48
N GLY A 10 12.13 -53.76 59.75
CA GLY A 10 12.70 -52.50 60.24
C GLY A 10 11.90 -51.26 59.82
N PHE A 11 12.48 -50.08 60.01
CA PHE A 11 11.85 -48.80 59.67
C PHE A 11 11.82 -48.59 58.15
N VAL A 12 10.62 -48.41 57.58
CA VAL A 12 10.46 -48.04 56.16
C VAL A 12 9.91 -46.63 56.08
N GLN A 13 10.74 -45.69 55.63
CA GLN A 13 10.41 -44.27 55.53
C GLN A 13 9.60 -44.02 54.25
N GLY A 14 8.47 -43.29 54.33
CA GLY A 14 7.78 -42.75 53.15
C GLY A 14 6.36 -43.24 52.82
N LYS A 15 5.58 -43.77 53.78
CA LYS A 15 4.15 -44.06 53.56
C LYS A 15 3.25 -43.49 54.66
N ILE A 16 2.12 -42.89 54.27
CA ILE A 16 1.04 -42.51 55.20
C ILE A 16 0.20 -43.76 55.50
N TYR A 17 0.10 -44.10 56.79
CA TYR A 17 -0.70 -45.21 57.30
C TYR A 17 -2.12 -44.74 57.61
N ASP A 18 -3.13 -45.42 57.05
CA ASP A 18 -4.54 -45.20 57.43
C ASP A 18 -4.94 -46.23 58.51
N PRO A 19 -5.11 -45.81 59.77
CA PRO A 19 -5.45 -46.71 60.86
C PRO A 19 -6.88 -47.24 60.79
N ALA A 20 -7.78 -46.65 60.00
CA ALA A 20 -9.16 -47.13 59.86
C ALA A 20 -9.26 -48.35 58.93
N THR A 21 -8.35 -48.49 57.95
CA THR A 21 -8.40 -49.56 56.94
C THR A 21 -7.21 -50.52 56.99
N GLY A 22 -6.19 -50.26 57.81
CA GLY A 22 -5.01 -51.13 57.96
C GLY A 22 -4.11 -51.21 56.73
N ARG A 23 -4.12 -50.20 55.85
CA ARG A 23 -3.34 -50.17 54.59
C ARG A 23 -2.61 -48.83 54.41
N PHE A 24 -1.50 -48.85 53.66
CA PHE A 24 -0.69 -47.66 53.33
C PHE A 24 -1.12 -47.04 51.99
N GLN A 25 -1.29 -45.71 51.90
CA GLN A 25 -2.01 -45.07 50.78
C GLN A 25 -1.17 -44.35 49.70
N LYS A 26 0.12 -44.00 49.90
CA LYS A 26 0.95 -43.41 48.83
C LYS A 26 2.45 -43.44 49.14
N GLU A 27 3.29 -43.66 48.12
CA GLU A 27 4.76 -43.49 48.16
C GLU A 27 5.15 -42.07 47.72
N PHE A 28 6.16 -41.48 48.38
CA PHE A 28 6.76 -40.19 48.00
C PHE A 28 8.09 -40.44 47.27
N ASP A 29 8.31 -39.70 46.19
CA ASP A 29 9.56 -39.71 45.41
C ASP A 29 10.61 -38.82 46.09
N LEU A 30 11.58 -39.45 46.75
CA LEU A 30 12.60 -38.76 47.55
C LEU A 30 13.67 -38.10 46.67
N ASP A 31 13.92 -38.63 45.47
CA ASP A 31 14.94 -38.11 44.54
C ASP A 31 14.55 -36.73 44.02
N ALA A 32 13.25 -36.51 43.79
CA ALA A 32 12.70 -35.21 43.39
C ALA A 32 12.86 -34.13 44.47
N ILE A 33 12.82 -34.51 45.75
CA ILE A 33 12.98 -33.58 46.88
C ILE A 33 14.46 -33.21 47.05
N GLU A 34 15.36 -34.18 46.92
CA GLU A 34 16.81 -33.96 47.03
C GLU A 34 17.32 -33.09 45.88
N GLN A 35 16.86 -33.33 44.64
CA GLN A 35 17.18 -32.49 43.49
C GLN A 35 16.71 -31.02 43.67
N ALA A 36 15.53 -30.82 44.28
CA ALA A 36 15.03 -29.48 44.56
C ALA A 36 15.86 -28.75 45.62
N ALA A 37 16.39 -29.48 46.62
CA ALA A 37 17.28 -28.91 47.64
C ALA A 37 18.64 -28.50 47.05
N THR A 38 19.25 -29.34 46.20
CA THR A 38 20.51 -29.02 45.52
C THR A 38 20.38 -27.78 44.64
N ASN A 39 19.29 -27.66 43.87
CA ASN A 39 19.05 -26.49 43.04
C ASN A 39 18.90 -25.19 43.85
N ALA A 40 18.34 -25.27 45.06
CA ALA A 40 18.20 -24.13 45.95
C ALA A 40 19.56 -23.70 46.56
N GLU A 41 20.44 -24.66 46.85
CA GLU A 41 21.79 -24.40 47.37
C GLU A 41 22.70 -23.76 46.32
N ASP A 42 22.65 -24.23 45.07
CA ASP A 42 23.38 -23.62 43.94
C ASP A 42 22.93 -22.18 43.65
N ALA A 43 21.62 -21.92 43.74
CA ALA A 43 21.07 -20.57 43.60
C ALA A 43 21.55 -19.64 44.72
N ALA A 44 21.61 -20.13 45.97
CA ALA A 44 22.11 -19.36 47.11
C ALA A 44 23.61 -19.04 46.98
N ASN A 45 24.43 -20.00 46.55
CA ASN A 45 25.86 -19.81 46.33
C ASN A 45 26.16 -18.79 45.21
N THR A 46 25.36 -18.82 44.14
CA THR A 46 25.46 -17.85 43.04
C THR A 46 25.11 -16.43 43.51
N ALA A 47 24.07 -16.29 44.34
CA ALA A 47 23.69 -15.00 44.90
C ALA A 47 24.77 -14.42 45.85
N GLN A 48 25.43 -15.27 46.64
CA GLN A 48 26.51 -14.83 47.52
C GLN A 48 27.74 -14.32 46.73
N GLN A 49 28.15 -15.01 45.66
CA GLN A 49 29.27 -14.56 44.81
C GLN A 49 29.00 -13.21 44.13
N ALA A 50 27.74 -12.95 43.75
CA ALA A 50 27.34 -11.66 43.20
C ALA A 50 27.43 -10.53 44.25
N ALA A 51 27.00 -10.80 45.49
CA ALA A 51 27.10 -9.85 46.60
C ALA A 51 28.57 -9.51 46.94
N ASP A 52 29.45 -10.50 46.99
CA ASP A 52 30.88 -10.30 47.29
C ASP A 52 31.60 -9.51 46.19
N SER A 53 31.19 -9.69 44.93
CA SER A 53 31.71 -8.93 43.79
C SER A 53 31.25 -7.47 43.81
N ALA A 54 30.01 -7.20 44.22
CA ALA A 54 29.50 -5.84 44.41
C ALA A 54 30.22 -5.12 45.56
N SER A 55 30.47 -5.82 46.66
CA SER A 55 31.17 -5.26 47.83
C SER A 55 32.62 -4.86 47.52
N ARG A 56 33.34 -5.66 46.70
CA ARG A 56 34.69 -5.30 46.21
C ARG A 56 34.71 -4.04 45.37
N LYS A 57 33.77 -3.89 44.42
CA LYS A 57 33.67 -2.68 43.59
C LYS A 57 33.36 -1.43 44.41
N ALA A 58 32.55 -1.57 45.46
CA ALA A 58 32.28 -0.46 46.38
C ALA A 58 33.54 -0.04 47.17
N GLN A 59 34.37 -1.00 47.57
CA GLN A 59 35.63 -0.71 48.25
C GLN A 59 36.65 -0.03 47.32
N GLU A 60 36.79 -0.51 46.07
CA GLU A 60 37.66 0.12 45.06
C GLU A 60 37.27 1.58 44.77
N ALA A 61 35.97 1.88 44.71
CA ALA A 61 35.49 3.25 44.52
C ALA A 61 35.82 4.15 45.73
N LYS A 62 35.68 3.61 46.95
CA LYS A 62 36.04 4.34 48.18
C LYS A 62 37.55 4.64 48.23
N ASP A 63 38.38 3.67 47.87
CA ASP A 63 39.84 3.83 47.88
C ASP A 63 40.32 4.85 46.83
N TYR A 64 39.65 4.96 45.68
CA TYR A 64 39.94 6.00 44.69
C TYR A 64 39.60 7.41 45.20
N ILE A 65 38.44 7.57 45.83
CA ILE A 65 37.99 8.85 46.41
C ILE A 65 38.92 9.30 47.52
N ASP A 66 39.30 8.40 48.44
CA ASP A 66 40.07 8.77 49.62
C ASP A 66 41.57 8.98 49.33
N ASN A 67 42.14 8.26 48.35
CA ASN A 67 43.59 8.25 48.14
C ASN A 67 44.07 8.90 46.83
N THR A 68 43.23 8.98 45.80
CA THR A 68 43.64 9.47 44.46
C THR A 68 43.09 10.86 44.18
N LEU A 69 41.80 11.07 44.44
CA LEU A 69 41.08 12.32 44.15
C LEU A 69 41.71 13.58 44.78
N PRO A 70 42.23 13.57 46.04
CA PRO A 70 42.83 14.76 46.64
C PRO A 70 44.09 15.26 45.93
N GLY A 71 44.90 14.34 45.36
CA GLY A 71 46.10 14.68 44.60
C GLY A 71 45.78 15.30 43.23
N GLU A 72 44.65 14.93 42.63
CA GLU A 72 44.17 15.57 41.40
C GLU A 72 43.65 16.99 41.65
N PHE A 73 42.95 17.22 42.79
CA PHE A 73 42.53 18.57 43.18
C PHE A 73 43.71 19.53 43.42
N ALA A 74 44.80 19.06 44.02
CA ALA A 74 46.01 19.87 44.20
C ALA A 74 46.64 20.29 42.87
N ARG A 75 46.67 19.38 41.87
CA ARG A 75 47.16 19.67 40.51
C ARG A 75 46.24 20.61 39.71
N ILE A 76 44.95 20.62 40.03
CA ILE A 76 43.99 21.57 39.43
C ILE A 76 44.23 22.98 39.96
N ASN A 77 44.53 23.14 41.26
CA ASN A 77 44.84 24.45 41.84
C ASN A 77 46.18 25.03 41.34
N GLU A 78 47.20 24.21 41.08
CA GLU A 78 48.44 24.69 40.42
C GLU A 78 48.22 25.15 38.96
N LYS A 79 47.14 24.71 38.29
CA LYS A 79 46.77 25.18 36.94
C LYS A 79 46.00 26.51 36.95
N LEU A 80 45.56 27.00 38.10
CA LEU A 80 44.81 28.26 38.23
C LEU A 80 45.71 29.52 38.35
N ASP A 81 47.01 29.37 38.68
CA ASP A 81 47.99 30.46 38.87
C ASP A 81 48.51 31.10 37.56
N GLY A 82 47.65 31.21 36.53
CA GLY A 82 47.97 31.81 35.23
C GLY A 82 46.73 32.13 34.39
N VAL A 83 45.58 32.33 35.03
CA VAL A 83 44.33 32.66 34.35
C VAL A 83 44.37 34.13 33.96
N VAL A 84 44.60 34.39 32.68
CA VAL A 84 44.42 35.70 32.05
C VAL A 84 42.94 36.08 32.12
N GLU A 85 42.60 37.12 32.89
CA GLU A 85 41.24 37.64 32.97
C GLU A 85 40.98 38.73 31.92
N ASN A 86 39.73 38.80 31.45
CA ASN A 86 39.30 39.75 30.43
C ASN A 86 38.35 40.78 31.03
N TRP A 87 38.72 42.05 30.91
CA TRP A 87 38.03 43.20 31.49
C TRP A 87 37.31 43.99 30.40
N PHE A 88 36.05 44.34 30.62
CA PHE A 88 35.19 44.99 29.61
C PHE A 88 34.59 46.27 30.18
N TYR A 89 35.03 47.41 29.67
CA TYR A 89 34.51 48.72 30.08
C TYR A 89 34.34 49.64 28.88
N ALA A 90 33.40 50.58 28.96
CA ALA A 90 33.09 51.50 27.85
C ALA A 90 34.02 52.73 27.81
N TYR A 91 35.32 52.53 27.98
CA TYR A 91 36.35 53.57 27.89
C TYR A 91 37.72 52.97 27.51
N THR A 92 38.68 53.82 27.11
CA THR A 92 40.07 53.41 26.85
C THR A 92 40.81 53.18 28.19
N PRO A 93 41.51 52.05 28.38
CA PRO A 93 42.18 51.75 29.64
C PRO A 93 43.37 52.67 29.89
N THR A 94 43.56 53.03 31.16
CA THR A 94 44.68 53.83 31.66
C THR A 94 45.17 53.25 32.99
N LEU A 95 46.23 53.81 33.57
CA LEU A 95 46.68 53.40 34.91
C LEU A 95 45.80 53.99 36.03
N GLN A 96 44.93 54.95 35.68
CA GLN A 96 44.14 55.74 36.63
C GLN A 96 42.68 55.29 36.72
N ASN A 97 42.23 54.40 35.83
CA ASN A 97 40.90 53.81 35.87
C ASN A 97 40.97 52.30 36.17
N ASP A 98 39.87 51.78 36.68
CA ASP A 98 39.77 50.36 36.98
C ASP A 98 39.83 49.54 35.68
N PRO A 99 40.43 48.34 35.71
CA PRO A 99 40.89 47.62 36.91
C PRO A 99 42.34 47.92 37.34
N ALA A 100 43.14 48.56 36.49
CA ALA A 100 44.56 48.80 36.79
C ALA A 100 44.76 49.72 38.00
N ALA A 101 43.88 50.70 38.20
CA ALA A 101 43.91 51.57 39.38
C ALA A 101 43.78 50.80 40.70
N SER A 102 42.89 49.79 40.77
CA SER A 102 42.77 48.91 41.93
C SER A 102 43.99 48.02 42.14
N TRP A 103 44.52 47.39 41.09
CA TRP A 103 45.68 46.50 41.19
C TRP A 103 46.94 47.20 41.68
N LEU A 104 47.15 48.43 41.21
CA LEU A 104 48.28 49.27 41.63
C LEU A 104 48.14 49.73 43.08
N ARG A 105 46.92 50.00 43.54
CA ARG A 105 46.66 50.40 44.94
C ARG A 105 46.85 49.22 45.89
N ASP A 106 46.40 48.04 45.50
CA ASP A 106 46.32 46.87 46.37
C ASP A 106 47.58 45.98 46.26
N GLY A 107 48.49 46.30 45.33
CA GLY A 107 49.81 45.66 45.19
C GLY A 107 49.80 44.37 44.38
N GLU A 108 48.73 44.12 43.63
CA GLU A 108 48.44 42.86 42.93
C GLU A 108 48.83 42.89 41.44
N GLN A 109 49.46 43.97 40.96
CA GLN A 109 49.79 44.15 39.54
C GLN A 109 50.57 43.00 38.86
N ALA A 110 51.29 42.17 39.63
CA ALA A 110 52.02 41.01 39.13
C ALA A 110 51.11 39.77 38.90
N GLN A 111 49.98 39.69 39.61
CA GLN A 111 49.01 38.58 39.49
C GLN A 111 48.17 38.71 38.22
N HIS A 112 48.02 39.93 37.70
CA HIS A 112 47.23 40.27 36.50
C HIS A 112 48.10 40.40 35.24
N GLU A 113 49.37 40.00 35.28
CA GLU A 113 50.25 40.07 34.10
C GLU A 113 49.73 39.13 33.00
N GLY A 114 49.36 39.71 31.86
CA GLY A 114 48.72 39.00 30.75
C GLY A 114 47.22 39.27 30.61
N ASP A 115 46.55 39.81 31.64
CA ASP A 115 45.13 40.20 31.61
C ASP A 115 44.84 41.12 30.43
N THR A 116 43.63 41.01 29.86
CA THR A 116 43.23 41.84 28.73
C THR A 116 42.11 42.79 29.10
N PHE A 117 42.07 43.94 28.43
CA PHE A 117 41.03 44.94 28.58
C PHE A 117 40.45 45.25 27.21
N THR A 118 39.12 45.29 27.07
CA THR A 118 38.43 45.65 25.82
C THR A 118 37.51 46.84 26.05
N ASN A 119 37.65 47.86 25.19
CA ASN A 119 36.78 49.02 25.22
C ASN A 119 35.43 48.68 24.55
N THR A 120 34.35 48.59 25.32
CA THR A 120 32.99 48.24 24.84
C THR A 120 32.14 49.45 24.43
N GLN A 121 32.73 50.64 24.36
CA GLN A 121 32.02 51.84 23.93
C GLN A 121 31.45 51.64 22.50
N PRO A 122 30.20 52.04 22.23
CA PRO A 122 29.61 51.90 20.91
C PRO A 122 30.42 52.67 19.86
N TYR A 123 30.68 52.05 18.71
CA TYR A 123 31.34 52.72 17.61
C TYR A 123 30.37 53.68 16.92
N VAL A 124 30.70 54.98 16.93
CA VAL A 124 29.94 56.03 16.24
C VAL A 124 30.64 56.39 14.93
N ASP A 125 31.89 56.84 15.02
CA ASP A 125 32.76 57.10 13.87
C ASP A 125 34.24 57.12 14.32
N ALA A 126 35.15 57.21 13.34
CA ALA A 126 36.60 57.16 13.56
C ALA A 126 37.19 58.40 14.27
N GLN A 127 36.46 59.51 14.35
CA GLN A 127 36.86 60.71 15.08
C GLN A 127 36.27 60.74 16.50
N THR A 128 35.03 60.28 16.67
CA THR A 128 34.25 60.40 17.90
C THR A 128 34.53 59.28 18.89
N THR A 129 34.76 58.04 18.40
CA THR A 129 35.07 56.87 19.24
C THR A 129 36.19 56.03 18.61
N PRO A 130 37.42 56.58 18.51
CA PRO A 130 38.52 55.98 17.74
C PRO A 130 39.02 54.64 18.31
N ASP A 131 38.73 54.38 19.58
CA ASP A 131 39.20 53.21 20.33
C ASP A 131 38.09 52.22 20.69
N ALA A 132 36.86 52.46 20.24
CA ALA A 132 35.74 51.54 20.41
C ALA A 132 36.07 50.16 19.81
N GLY A 133 35.92 49.12 20.62
CA GLY A 133 36.19 47.72 20.24
C GLY A 133 37.66 47.33 20.17
N LYS A 134 38.60 48.21 20.55
CA LYS A 134 40.02 47.82 20.68
C LYS A 134 40.27 47.10 22.00
N SER A 135 41.34 46.30 22.02
CA SER A 135 41.78 45.59 23.22
C SER A 135 43.26 45.83 23.53
N TRP A 136 43.59 45.80 24.81
CA TRP A 136 44.93 45.98 25.37
C TRP A 136 45.27 44.80 26.29
N ARG A 137 46.55 44.52 26.47
CA ARG A 137 47.07 43.52 27.40
C ARG A 137 47.91 44.20 28.47
N TRP A 138 47.72 43.81 29.72
CA TRP A 138 48.52 44.25 30.85
C TRP A 138 49.87 43.54 30.82
N VAL A 139 50.96 44.30 30.74
CA VAL A 139 52.31 43.75 30.61
C VAL A 139 53.29 44.49 31.50
N LYS A 140 54.34 43.81 31.94
CA LYS A 140 55.48 44.43 32.60
C LYS A 140 56.47 44.99 31.58
N SER A 141 56.71 46.30 31.63
CA SER A 141 57.61 47.02 30.74
C SER A 141 58.70 47.70 31.58
N GLY A 142 59.87 47.05 31.68
CA GLY A 142 60.93 47.46 32.59
C GLY A 142 60.59 47.21 34.07
N GLU A 143 60.63 48.25 34.91
CA GLU A 143 60.25 48.17 36.34
C GLU A 143 58.77 48.53 36.62
N ALA A 144 58.00 48.90 35.58
CA ALA A 144 56.60 49.31 35.71
C ALA A 144 55.66 48.42 34.87
N TYR A 145 54.36 48.43 35.18
CA TYR A 145 53.33 47.73 34.41
C TYR A 145 52.49 48.72 33.60
N GLU A 146 52.12 48.33 32.37
CA GLU A 146 51.35 49.16 31.44
C GLU A 146 50.38 48.36 30.57
N TRP A 147 49.37 49.05 30.03
CA TRP A 147 48.46 48.51 29.02
C TRP A 147 49.07 48.65 27.61
N THR A 148 49.38 47.53 26.96
CA THR A 148 49.90 47.50 25.59
C THR A 148 48.81 47.09 24.60
N PRO A 149 48.58 47.82 23.49
CA PRO A 149 47.60 47.44 22.49
C PRO A 149 47.90 46.06 21.90
N ILE A 150 46.88 45.22 21.76
CA ILE A 150 47.01 43.92 21.10
C ILE A 150 46.89 44.17 19.60
N ALA A 151 48.04 44.25 18.92
CA ALA A 151 48.12 44.50 17.48
C ALA A 151 47.75 43.25 16.66
N ASP A 152 46.46 42.97 16.50
CA ASP A 152 45.96 42.18 15.37
C ASP A 152 44.58 42.67 14.92
N SER A 153 44.62 43.62 13.99
CA SER A 153 43.45 44.26 13.39
C SER A 153 42.66 43.33 12.47
N ASP A 154 43.17 42.13 12.13
CA ASP A 154 42.50 41.21 11.22
C ASP A 154 41.40 40.39 11.92
N ALA A 155 41.52 40.13 13.22
CA ALA A 155 40.42 39.57 14.02
C ALA A 155 39.28 40.59 14.21
N VAL A 156 39.61 41.89 14.34
CA VAL A 156 38.62 42.99 14.36
C VAL A 156 37.98 43.18 12.98
N LYS A 157 38.73 42.91 11.89
CA LYS A 157 38.21 42.87 10.53
C LYS A 157 37.30 41.65 10.29
N ALA A 158 37.67 40.49 10.81
CA ALA A 158 36.86 39.27 10.79
C ALA A 158 35.60 39.40 11.65
N LEU A 159 35.65 40.11 12.79
CA LEU A 159 34.48 40.47 13.59
C LEU A 159 33.61 41.52 12.91
N ARG A 160 34.17 42.45 12.11
CA ARG A 160 33.40 43.37 11.25
C ARG A 160 32.76 42.67 10.05
N GLU A 161 33.44 41.70 9.45
CA GLU A 161 32.88 40.86 8.38
C GLU A 161 31.83 39.90 8.95
N ALA A 162 32.03 39.37 10.16
CA ALA A 162 31.05 38.58 10.90
C ALA A 162 29.86 39.43 11.37
N ALA A 163 30.07 40.69 11.76
CA ALA A 163 29.00 41.64 12.10
C ALA A 163 28.21 42.08 10.86
N LYS A 164 28.87 42.24 9.69
CA LYS A 164 28.18 42.40 8.39
C LYS A 164 27.44 41.13 7.97
N ALA A 165 28.01 39.96 8.22
CA ALA A 165 27.34 38.68 8.01
C ALA A 165 26.19 38.47 9.02
N GLN A 166 26.29 39.06 10.20
CA GLN A 166 25.23 39.11 11.22
C GLN A 166 24.15 40.13 10.83
N GLU A 167 24.44 41.32 10.31
CA GLU A 167 23.44 42.22 9.70
C GLU A 167 22.74 41.55 8.49
N THR A 168 23.48 40.77 7.71
CA THR A 168 22.93 39.94 6.62
C THR A 168 22.12 38.75 7.16
N ALA A 169 22.41 38.27 8.38
CA ALA A 169 21.67 37.23 9.08
C ALA A 169 20.47 37.77 9.88
N ASP A 170 20.52 39.00 10.36
CA ASP A 170 19.46 39.75 11.04
C ASP A 170 18.45 40.27 10.01
N GLY A 171 18.87 40.42 8.74
CA GLY A 171 18.01 40.52 7.57
C GLY A 171 17.41 39.18 7.11
N LYS A 172 17.66 38.05 7.79
CA LYS A 172 16.96 36.79 7.48
C LYS A 172 15.62 36.77 8.19
N SER A 173 14.58 36.46 7.44
CA SER A 173 13.27 36.03 7.93
C SER A 173 13.40 35.10 9.14
N ARG A 174 12.98 35.55 10.32
CA ARG A 174 12.87 34.74 11.54
C ARG A 174 11.68 33.80 11.41
N THR A 175 11.75 32.60 11.99
CA THR A 175 10.59 31.69 12.06
C THR A 175 10.11 31.55 13.49
N PHE A 176 8.92 32.04 13.77
CA PHE A 176 8.22 31.89 15.05
C PHE A 176 7.44 30.58 15.05
N VAL A 177 7.41 29.86 16.17
CA VAL A 177 6.59 28.63 16.35
C VAL A 177 5.44 28.80 17.35
N VAL A 178 5.31 30.03 17.87
CA VAL A 178 4.30 30.52 18.82
C VAL A 178 4.00 31.98 18.47
N GLN A 179 2.88 32.56 18.95
CA GLN A 179 2.47 33.91 18.58
C GLN A 179 3.63 34.93 18.74
N PRO A 180 4.05 35.62 17.66
CA PRO A 180 5.18 36.56 17.70
C PRO A 180 4.94 37.71 18.66
N ALA A 181 5.97 38.14 19.38
CA ALA A 181 5.98 39.39 20.12
C ALA A 181 6.96 40.36 19.43
N PRO A 182 6.66 41.67 19.35
CA PRO A 182 7.62 42.64 18.82
C PRO A 182 8.99 42.55 19.53
N PRO A 183 10.12 42.61 18.80
CA PRO A 183 10.20 42.99 17.39
C PRO A 183 9.97 41.83 16.40
N TYR A 184 9.17 42.07 15.36
CA TYR A 184 9.06 41.24 14.16
C TYR A 184 9.17 42.11 12.90
N ASP A 185 9.68 41.55 11.81
CA ASP A 185 10.08 42.26 10.59
C ASP A 185 9.43 41.68 9.35
N VAL A 186 9.25 42.51 8.32
CA VAL A 186 8.65 42.08 7.04
C VAL A 186 9.45 40.92 6.46
N GLY A 187 8.78 39.80 6.18
CA GLY A 187 9.38 38.57 5.70
C GLY A 187 9.54 37.49 6.76
N ASP A 188 9.41 37.79 8.06
CA ASP A 188 9.43 36.78 9.13
C ASP A 188 8.30 35.75 8.93
N LEU A 189 8.55 34.48 9.21
CA LEU A 189 7.55 33.41 9.17
C LEU A 189 7.00 33.11 10.56
N TRP A 190 5.73 32.76 10.68
CA TRP A 190 5.13 32.26 11.91
C TRP A 190 4.37 30.97 11.64
N MET A 191 4.90 29.87 12.17
CA MET A 191 4.32 28.53 12.16
C MET A 191 3.34 28.42 13.33
N GLN A 192 2.04 28.31 13.05
CA GLN A 192 1.01 28.17 14.07
C GLN A 192 0.85 26.74 14.63
N GLY A 193 1.79 25.83 14.33
CA GLY A 193 1.78 24.44 14.76
C GLY A 193 1.00 23.49 13.84
N PRO A 194 0.73 22.24 14.25
CA PRO A 194 0.20 21.16 13.40
C PRO A 194 -1.19 21.40 12.78
N SER A 195 -1.93 22.40 13.27
CA SER A 195 -3.31 22.70 12.86
C SER A 195 -3.46 24.14 12.36
N GLY A 196 -2.38 24.91 12.26
CA GLY A 196 -2.42 26.32 11.94
C GLY A 196 -1.63 26.65 10.67
N ASP A 197 -1.89 27.83 10.11
CA ASP A 197 -1.27 28.27 8.86
C ASP A 197 0.21 28.64 9.05
N VAL A 198 0.99 28.58 7.97
CA VAL A 198 2.28 29.27 7.92
C VAL A 198 1.98 30.72 7.57
N MET A 199 2.27 31.63 8.49
CA MET A 199 2.09 33.06 8.30
C MET A 199 3.41 33.70 7.90
N ARG A 200 3.39 34.84 7.21
CA ARG A 200 4.54 35.69 6.89
C ARG A 200 4.22 37.13 7.29
N CYS A 201 5.11 37.76 8.01
CA CYS A 201 4.99 39.16 8.41
C CYS A 201 5.08 40.05 7.17
N ILE A 202 4.09 40.91 6.97
CA ILE A 202 4.00 41.89 5.89
C ILE A 202 4.24 43.32 6.38
N LYS A 203 4.27 43.54 7.70
CA LYS A 203 4.51 44.85 8.30
C LYS A 203 5.35 44.73 9.56
N SER A 204 6.52 45.35 9.57
CA SER A 204 7.41 45.30 10.74
C SER A 204 6.83 46.05 11.93
N ARG A 205 7.08 45.52 13.13
CA ARG A 205 6.71 46.15 14.40
C ARG A 205 7.83 45.96 15.40
N GLN A 206 8.41 47.06 15.84
CA GLN A 206 9.59 47.05 16.72
C GLN A 206 9.25 47.04 18.22
N THR A 207 8.10 47.61 18.59
CA THR A 207 7.64 47.71 19.99
C THR A 207 6.10 47.58 20.06
N GLY A 208 5.57 47.33 21.26
CA GLY A 208 4.11 47.24 21.49
C GLY A 208 3.58 45.80 21.51
N ALA A 209 2.26 45.65 21.35
CA ALA A 209 1.61 44.34 21.30
C ALA A 209 1.59 43.77 19.88
N PHE A 210 1.53 42.43 19.79
CA PHE A 210 1.25 41.70 18.55
C PHE A 210 -0.01 42.21 17.87
N ASP A 211 0.03 42.31 16.54
CA ASP A 211 -1.11 42.68 15.72
C ASP A 211 -1.22 41.70 14.56
N ALA A 212 -2.34 40.98 14.49
CA ALA A 212 -2.57 39.98 13.47
C ALA A 212 -2.59 40.56 12.05
N SER A 213 -2.90 41.85 11.89
CA SER A 213 -2.90 42.53 10.59
C SER A 213 -1.49 42.72 10.00
N ASP A 214 -0.45 42.52 10.80
CA ASP A 214 0.94 42.58 10.34
C ASP A 214 1.38 41.29 9.63
N TRP A 215 0.52 40.27 9.52
CA TRP A 215 0.86 38.93 9.04
C TRP A 215 -0.11 38.42 7.94
N ASP A 216 0.42 37.94 6.81
CA ASP A 216 -0.30 37.21 5.75
C ASP A 216 -0.02 35.71 5.79
N LYS A 217 -0.70 34.88 4.97
CA LYS A 217 -0.37 33.45 4.85
C LYS A 217 0.79 33.25 3.87
N ALA A 218 1.84 32.56 4.31
CA ALA A 218 3.04 32.27 3.54
C ALA A 218 2.92 31.04 2.62
N SER A 219 2.06 30.07 2.96
CA SER A 219 1.84 28.86 2.16
C SER A 219 0.46 28.86 1.48
N LYS A 220 0.40 28.33 0.25
CA LYS A 220 -0.82 28.19 -0.58
C LYS A 220 -1.52 26.83 -0.42
N TYR A 221 -1.04 25.97 0.47
CA TYR A 221 -1.68 24.69 0.79
C TYR A 221 -2.64 24.90 1.96
N THR A 222 -3.92 25.05 1.66
CA THR A 222 -4.95 24.79 2.66
C THR A 222 -5.05 23.28 2.86
N ASP A 223 -4.97 22.85 4.12
CA ASP A 223 -5.33 21.49 4.53
C ASP A 223 -6.71 21.14 3.97
N ASP A 224 -6.74 20.28 2.94
CA ASP A 224 -7.96 19.87 2.26
C ASP A 224 -8.77 18.89 3.09
N THR A 225 -8.25 18.46 4.25
CA THR A 225 -8.89 17.54 5.18
C THR A 225 -10.26 18.07 5.60
N LEU A 226 -10.39 19.37 5.91
CA LEU A 226 -11.67 19.93 6.34
C LEU A 226 -12.73 19.96 5.22
N ALA A 227 -12.32 20.18 3.98
CA ALA A 227 -13.20 20.13 2.80
C ALA A 227 -13.56 18.68 2.43
N ARG A 228 -12.60 17.75 2.55
CA ARG A 228 -12.78 16.31 2.30
C ARG A 228 -13.70 15.70 3.34
N ASP A 229 -13.52 16.04 4.61
CA ASP A 229 -14.35 15.63 5.74
C ASP A 229 -15.76 16.21 5.61
N ALA A 230 -15.90 17.48 5.19
CA ALA A 230 -17.20 18.06 4.92
C ALA A 230 -17.92 17.36 3.76
N LYS A 231 -17.20 16.97 2.70
CA LYS A 231 -17.76 16.22 1.57
C LYS A 231 -18.18 14.81 1.98
N GLN A 232 -17.36 14.11 2.75
CA GLN A 232 -17.69 12.80 3.29
C GLN A 232 -18.89 12.89 4.24
N THR A 233 -18.95 13.92 5.09
CA THR A 233 -20.07 14.13 6.01
C THR A 233 -21.38 14.43 5.26
N ALA A 234 -21.32 15.22 4.18
CA ALA A 234 -22.47 15.49 3.33
C ALA A 234 -22.97 14.23 2.60
N GLN A 235 -22.05 13.37 2.13
CA GLN A 235 -22.39 12.07 1.54
C GLN A 235 -23.05 11.14 2.56
N THR A 236 -22.48 11.01 3.76
CA THR A 236 -23.07 10.22 4.84
C THR A 236 -24.46 10.73 5.22
N ALA A 237 -24.67 12.05 5.30
CA ALA A 237 -25.98 12.63 5.61
C ALA A 237 -27.02 12.29 4.53
N GLN A 238 -26.64 12.31 3.24
CA GLN A 238 -27.51 11.90 2.14
C GLN A 238 -27.86 10.41 2.22
N GLU A 239 -26.86 9.54 2.46
CA GLU A 239 -27.09 8.10 2.61
C GLU A 239 -28.01 7.78 3.80
N THR A 240 -27.89 8.53 4.90
CA THR A 240 -28.79 8.40 6.06
C THR A 240 -30.22 8.80 5.71
N ALA A 241 -30.41 9.90 4.97
CA ALA A 241 -31.73 10.30 4.50
C ALA A 241 -32.36 9.24 3.58
N ASP A 242 -31.60 8.72 2.62
CA ASP A 242 -32.06 7.69 1.68
C ASP A 242 -32.46 6.39 2.40
N LYS A 243 -31.67 5.96 3.40
CA LYS A 243 -31.99 4.78 4.23
C LYS A 243 -33.21 5.01 5.12
N ALA A 244 -33.35 6.21 5.68
CA ALA A 244 -34.49 6.56 6.53
C ALA A 244 -35.82 6.49 5.78
N LYS A 245 -35.81 6.80 4.47
CA LYS A 245 -36.95 6.68 3.57
C LYS A 245 -37.39 5.22 3.38
N ALA A 246 -36.45 4.32 3.08
CA ALA A 246 -36.76 2.89 2.96
C ALA A 246 -37.21 2.28 4.31
N SER A 247 -36.64 2.74 5.42
CA SER A 247 -37.04 2.31 6.77
C SER A 247 -38.44 2.79 7.16
N ALA A 248 -38.84 4.00 6.74
CA ALA A 248 -40.13 4.57 7.07
C ALA A 248 -41.28 3.77 6.44
N GLU A 249 -41.14 3.38 5.17
CA GLU A 249 -42.12 2.52 4.49
C GLU A 249 -42.30 1.19 5.23
N ALA A 250 -41.20 0.50 5.55
CA ALA A 250 -41.25 -0.78 6.27
C ALA A 250 -41.81 -0.66 7.70
N ALA A 251 -41.53 0.43 8.41
CA ALA A 251 -42.06 0.68 9.74
C ALA A 251 -43.58 0.96 9.69
N THR A 252 -44.03 1.71 8.69
CA THR A 252 -45.44 2.05 8.51
C THR A 252 -46.27 0.81 8.15
N ASP A 253 -45.72 -0.09 7.32
CA ASP A 253 -46.37 -1.37 6.97
C ASP A 253 -46.48 -2.33 8.17
N LYS A 254 -45.44 -2.39 9.02
CA LYS A 254 -45.48 -3.17 10.27
C LYS A 254 -46.52 -2.63 11.24
N LEU A 255 -46.59 -1.30 11.41
CA LEU A 255 -47.61 -0.65 12.24
C LEU A 255 -49.02 -0.94 11.74
N ALA A 256 -49.25 -0.90 10.43
CA ALA A 256 -50.53 -1.26 9.83
C ALA A 256 -50.89 -2.73 10.06
N THR A 257 -49.91 -3.63 10.00
CA THR A 257 -50.07 -5.07 10.25
C THR A 257 -50.46 -5.33 11.71
N TRP A 258 -49.77 -4.73 12.67
CA TRP A 258 -50.07 -4.88 14.10
C TRP A 258 -51.40 -4.26 14.51
N ALA A 259 -51.89 -3.27 13.76
CA ALA A 259 -53.21 -2.69 14.01
C ALA A 259 -54.36 -3.41 13.27
N SER A 260 -54.07 -4.44 12.48
CA SER A 260 -55.02 -5.02 11.52
C SER A 260 -56.25 -5.68 12.18
N ASP A 261 -56.09 -6.25 13.37
CA ASP A 261 -57.19 -6.85 14.15
C ASP A 261 -57.86 -5.85 15.12
N SER A 262 -57.50 -4.55 15.03
CA SER A 262 -57.95 -3.46 15.90
C SER A 262 -57.50 -3.53 17.36
N TYR A 263 -56.61 -4.46 17.73
CA TYR A 263 -56.04 -4.59 19.06
C TYR A 263 -54.51 -4.70 19.00
N ILE A 264 -53.83 -4.26 20.06
CA ILE A 264 -52.40 -4.51 20.25
C ILE A 264 -52.26 -5.57 21.33
N SER A 265 -51.81 -6.76 20.93
CA SER A 265 -51.58 -7.95 21.74
C SER A 265 -50.26 -7.88 22.54
N PRO A 266 -50.07 -8.74 23.56
CA PRO A 266 -48.82 -8.78 24.33
C PRO A 266 -47.53 -8.93 23.49
N GLN A 267 -47.61 -9.65 22.37
CA GLN A 267 -46.48 -9.84 21.45
C GLN A 267 -46.16 -8.55 20.69
N GLU A 268 -47.18 -7.86 20.17
CA GLU A 268 -47.01 -6.58 19.45
C GLU A 268 -46.54 -5.46 20.37
N LYS A 269 -46.98 -5.47 21.63
CA LYS A 269 -46.44 -4.55 22.66
C LYS A 269 -44.94 -4.69 22.85
N THR A 270 -44.41 -5.91 22.72
CA THR A 270 -42.98 -6.16 22.86
C THR A 270 -42.22 -5.54 21.69
N ALA A 271 -42.72 -5.69 20.47
CA ALA A 271 -42.16 -5.03 19.29
C ALA A 271 -42.28 -3.49 19.36
N LEU A 272 -43.41 -2.96 19.83
CA LEU A 272 -43.60 -1.51 20.01
C LEU A 272 -42.69 -0.91 21.08
N ARG A 273 -42.32 -1.65 22.13
CA ARG A 273 -41.31 -1.19 23.11
C ARG A 273 -39.94 -1.05 22.48
N GLN A 274 -39.58 -1.95 21.58
CA GLN A 274 -38.33 -1.82 20.83
C GLN A 274 -38.40 -0.60 19.91
N GLN A 275 -39.50 -0.46 19.16
CA GLN A 275 -39.73 0.70 18.29
C GLN A 275 -39.65 2.02 19.05
N GLN A 276 -40.15 2.07 20.28
CA GLN A 276 -40.07 3.23 21.15
C GLN A 276 -38.63 3.59 21.53
N LYS A 277 -37.78 2.61 21.83
CA LYS A 277 -36.36 2.86 22.12
C LYS A 277 -35.63 3.38 20.89
N ASP A 278 -35.91 2.81 19.72
CA ASP A 278 -35.27 3.19 18.46
C ASP A 278 -35.61 4.65 18.12
N ILE A 279 -36.89 5.02 18.21
CA ILE A 279 -37.37 6.40 18.00
C ILE A 279 -36.73 7.39 18.99
N GLN A 280 -36.55 6.99 20.26
CA GLN A 280 -35.90 7.82 21.27
C GLN A 280 -34.42 8.05 20.99
N SER A 281 -33.71 7.03 20.52
CA SER A 281 -32.29 7.14 20.15
C SER A 281 -32.10 8.00 18.91
N GLU A 282 -32.87 7.73 17.85
CA GLU A 282 -32.83 8.49 16.60
C GLU A 282 -33.11 9.98 16.81
N HIS A 283 -34.09 10.32 17.65
CA HIS A 283 -34.42 11.72 17.93
C HIS A 283 -33.25 12.50 18.52
N ALA A 284 -32.46 11.89 19.42
CA ALA A 284 -31.30 12.55 19.99
C ALA A 284 -30.23 12.85 18.92
N GLU A 285 -29.96 11.88 18.04
CA GLU A 285 -28.96 12.01 16.97
C GLU A 285 -29.38 13.02 15.90
N ILE A 286 -30.62 12.94 15.43
CA ILE A 286 -31.16 13.81 14.37
C ILE A 286 -31.23 15.26 14.85
N THR A 287 -31.62 15.50 16.12
CA THR A 287 -31.65 16.85 16.70
C THR A 287 -30.25 17.45 16.81
N ALA A 288 -29.23 16.65 17.15
CA ALA A 288 -27.84 17.08 17.17
C ALA A 288 -27.32 17.45 15.77
N GLN A 289 -27.66 16.66 14.75
CA GLN A 289 -27.33 16.97 13.36
C GLN A 289 -28.04 18.22 12.84
N ALA A 290 -29.34 18.37 13.11
CA ALA A 290 -30.09 19.57 12.75
C ALA A 290 -29.49 20.83 13.38
N SER A 291 -29.12 20.77 14.66
CA SER A 291 -28.44 21.86 15.36
C SER A 291 -27.09 22.21 14.72
N LYS A 292 -26.29 21.20 14.35
CA LYS A 292 -24.98 21.38 13.70
C LYS A 292 -25.09 22.18 12.38
N TYR A 293 -26.15 21.96 11.61
CA TYR A 293 -26.37 22.64 10.32
C TYR A 293 -27.39 23.77 10.38
N SER A 294 -27.78 24.21 11.59
CA SER A 294 -28.77 25.28 11.80
C SER A 294 -30.13 25.02 11.11
N VAL A 295 -30.54 23.75 11.04
CA VAL A 295 -31.86 23.35 10.53
C VAL A 295 -32.88 23.36 11.68
N PRO A 296 -34.02 24.07 11.54
CA PRO A 296 -35.07 24.05 12.55
C PRO A 296 -35.69 22.66 12.74
N ALA A 297 -35.78 22.19 13.99
CA ALA A 297 -36.30 20.85 14.32
C ALA A 297 -37.69 20.86 14.99
N THR A 298 -38.40 22.00 14.99
CA THR A 298 -39.67 22.18 15.76
C THR A 298 -40.75 21.17 15.40
N ASP A 299 -40.99 20.92 14.11
CA ASP A 299 -42.05 20.02 13.66
C ASP A 299 -41.68 18.55 13.89
N TYR A 300 -40.39 18.22 13.76
CA TYR A 300 -39.86 16.90 14.07
C TYR A 300 -39.98 16.58 15.58
N THR A 301 -39.62 17.51 16.45
CA THR A 301 -39.77 17.34 17.91
C THR A 301 -41.24 17.23 18.33
N ALA A 302 -42.16 17.95 17.67
CA ALA A 302 -43.59 17.82 17.92
C ALA A 302 -44.10 16.42 17.55
N ALA A 303 -43.72 15.90 16.38
CA ALA A 303 -44.08 14.56 15.93
C ALA A 303 -43.49 13.46 16.83
N TYR A 304 -42.24 13.62 17.27
CA TYR A 304 -41.62 12.73 18.26
C TYR A 304 -42.41 12.68 19.56
N ASN A 305 -42.78 13.83 20.12
CA ASN A 305 -43.52 13.87 21.39
C ASN A 305 -44.89 13.17 21.28
N ALA A 306 -45.59 13.36 20.16
CA ALA A 306 -46.87 12.69 19.89
C ALA A 306 -46.70 11.16 19.76
N ALA A 307 -45.72 10.71 18.96
CA ALA A 307 -45.43 9.29 18.81
C ALA A 307 -45.02 8.62 20.13
N ASN A 308 -44.19 9.30 20.94
CA ASN A 308 -43.71 8.77 22.21
C ASN A 308 -44.84 8.67 23.26
N ALA A 309 -45.79 9.61 23.25
CA ALA A 309 -47.01 9.55 24.05
C ALA A 309 -47.91 8.38 23.62
N ALA A 310 -48.10 8.18 22.32
CA ALA A 310 -48.84 7.04 21.78
C ALA A 310 -48.18 5.70 22.18
N LEU A 311 -46.86 5.58 21.98
CA LEU A 311 -46.11 4.37 22.34
C LEU A 311 -46.16 4.07 23.84
N ALA A 312 -46.11 5.08 24.71
CA ALA A 312 -46.27 4.87 26.16
C ALA A 312 -47.64 4.26 26.52
N LYS A 313 -48.71 4.67 25.82
CA LYS A 313 -50.05 4.09 25.98
C LYS A 313 -50.10 2.65 25.46
N TYR A 314 -49.63 2.40 24.24
CA TYR A 314 -49.76 1.09 23.60
C TYR A 314 -48.80 0.02 24.17
N THR A 315 -47.71 0.42 24.82
CA THR A 315 -46.76 -0.50 25.46
C THR A 315 -47.02 -0.77 26.94
N ALA A 316 -48.05 -0.14 27.52
CA ALA A 316 -48.43 -0.29 28.92
C ALA A 316 -48.73 -1.77 29.29
N SER A 317 -48.34 -2.16 30.50
CA SER A 317 -48.49 -3.52 31.02
C SER A 317 -49.94 -3.93 31.29
N THR A 318 -50.86 -2.98 31.40
CA THR A 318 -52.30 -3.21 31.57
C THR A 318 -53.11 -2.21 30.74
N PRO A 319 -54.23 -2.62 30.09
CA PRO A 319 -54.77 -3.99 29.95
C PRO A 319 -53.85 -4.90 29.11
N GLU A 320 -54.03 -6.22 29.15
CA GLU A 320 -53.16 -7.19 28.45
C GLU A 320 -53.16 -6.97 26.93
N SER A 321 -54.35 -6.81 26.33
CA SER A 321 -54.55 -6.30 24.97
C SER A 321 -55.25 -4.94 25.01
N ILE A 322 -54.87 -4.00 24.14
CA ILE A 322 -55.39 -2.62 24.10
C ILE A 322 -56.00 -2.32 22.73
N ALA A 323 -57.19 -1.71 22.69
CA ALA A 323 -57.82 -1.33 21.43
C ALA A 323 -57.09 -0.17 20.75
N VAL A 324 -56.93 -0.25 19.43
CA VAL A 324 -56.30 0.80 18.62
C VAL A 324 -57.24 2.01 18.51
N GLY A 325 -56.74 3.17 18.93
CA GLY A 325 -57.39 4.48 18.82
C GLY A 325 -56.72 5.39 17.78
N SER A 326 -57.30 6.57 17.56
CA SER A 326 -56.80 7.53 16.55
C SER A 326 -55.37 8.01 16.80
N ASP A 327 -54.92 8.01 18.05
CA ASP A 327 -53.56 8.37 18.47
C ASP A 327 -52.49 7.34 18.05
N TYR A 328 -52.87 6.13 17.61
CA TYR A 328 -51.92 5.17 17.06
C TYR A 328 -51.26 5.67 15.76
N ALA A 329 -51.97 6.50 14.99
CA ALA A 329 -51.46 7.09 13.75
C ALA A 329 -50.30 8.07 13.99
N ASP A 330 -50.16 8.61 15.20
CA ASP A 330 -49.06 9.52 15.56
C ASP A 330 -47.69 8.82 15.51
N ILE A 331 -47.66 7.49 15.68
CA ILE A 331 -46.44 6.68 15.55
C ILE A 331 -45.96 6.65 14.08
N ALA A 332 -46.88 6.52 13.13
CA ALA A 332 -46.56 6.56 11.70
C ALA A 332 -46.16 7.99 11.26
N ALA A 333 -46.82 9.01 11.78
CA ALA A 333 -46.54 10.41 11.47
C ALA A 333 -45.10 10.84 11.85
N TYR A 334 -44.50 10.22 12.87
CA TYR A 334 -43.08 10.43 13.21
C TYR A 334 -42.14 10.11 12.05
N TYR A 335 -42.39 9.02 11.31
CA TYR A 335 -41.50 8.63 10.20
C TYR A 335 -41.53 9.62 9.04
N THR A 336 -42.70 10.19 8.74
CA THR A 336 -42.82 11.27 7.75
C THR A 336 -42.08 12.54 8.19
N ALA A 337 -42.17 12.90 9.47
CA ALA A 337 -41.43 14.03 10.01
C ALA A 337 -39.91 13.78 10.04
N ARG A 338 -39.49 12.52 10.29
CA ARG A 338 -38.09 12.06 10.27
C ARG A 338 -37.46 12.19 8.88
N GLU A 339 -38.18 11.80 7.82
CA GLU A 339 -37.72 11.98 6.43
C GLU A 339 -37.48 13.46 6.12
N THR A 340 -38.46 14.30 6.45
CA THR A 340 -38.43 15.74 6.16
C THR A 340 -37.21 16.43 6.79
N ILE A 341 -36.92 16.13 8.06
CA ILE A 341 -35.77 16.75 8.76
C ILE A 341 -34.43 16.21 8.24
N LEU A 342 -34.34 14.93 7.89
CA LEU A 342 -33.11 14.34 7.35
C LEU A 342 -32.77 14.87 5.95
N ASP A 343 -33.78 15.07 5.09
CA ASP A 343 -33.59 15.73 3.79
C ASP A 343 -33.11 17.18 3.95
N ALA A 344 -33.68 17.93 4.89
CA ALA A 344 -33.25 19.30 5.18
C ALA A 344 -31.81 19.34 5.73
N VAL A 345 -31.44 18.39 6.59
CA VAL A 345 -30.08 18.22 7.12
C VAL A 345 -29.10 17.86 6.01
N ALA A 346 -29.44 16.93 5.11
CA ALA A 346 -28.60 16.54 3.97
C ALA A 346 -28.36 17.73 3.02
N ALA A 347 -29.41 18.50 2.71
CA ALA A 347 -29.30 19.70 1.88
C ALA A 347 -28.40 20.78 2.51
N ALA A 348 -28.56 21.03 3.81
CA ALA A 348 -27.75 22.01 4.54
C ALA A 348 -26.27 21.57 4.66
N ALA A 349 -26.02 20.28 4.91
CA ALA A 349 -24.68 19.71 4.95
C ALA A 349 -23.96 19.82 3.59
N LYS A 350 -24.70 19.61 2.49
CA LYS A 350 -24.19 19.80 1.12
C LYS A 350 -23.80 21.26 0.85
N ALA A 351 -24.67 22.22 1.18
CA ALA A 351 -24.38 23.65 1.02
C ALA A 351 -23.17 24.10 1.85
N TYR A 352 -23.02 23.55 3.06
CA TYR A 352 -21.86 23.78 3.92
C TYR A 352 -20.56 23.23 3.30
N SER A 353 -20.59 22.03 2.72
CA SER A 353 -19.45 21.44 2.00
C SER A 353 -19.07 22.24 0.76
N GLU A 354 -20.05 22.64 -0.06
CA GLU A 354 -19.81 23.43 -1.28
C GLU A 354 -19.16 24.78 -0.97
N ARG A 355 -19.56 25.43 0.13
CA ARG A 355 -18.94 26.65 0.62
C ARG A 355 -17.47 26.44 1.02
N LEU A 356 -17.18 25.42 1.83
CA LEU A 356 -15.80 25.11 2.26
C LEU A 356 -14.90 24.73 1.08
N VAL A 357 -15.42 23.98 0.10
CA VAL A 357 -14.68 23.64 -1.12
C VAL A 357 -14.33 24.90 -1.94
N SER A 358 -15.17 25.93 -1.92
CA SER A 358 -14.88 27.21 -2.57
C SER A 358 -13.83 28.06 -1.85
N GLU A 359 -13.64 27.84 -0.54
CA GLU A 359 -12.69 28.55 0.31
C GLU A 359 -11.27 27.92 0.32
N VAL A 360 -11.12 26.67 -0.17
CA VAL A 360 -9.91 25.81 -0.06
C VAL A 360 -9.09 25.69 -1.37
N GLN A 361 -9.36 26.50 -2.40
CA GLN A 361 -8.70 26.39 -3.71
C GLN A 361 -7.66 27.52 -3.94
N PRO A 362 -6.57 27.29 -4.69
CA PRO A 362 -5.48 28.25 -4.84
C PRO A 362 -6.01 29.59 -5.38
N VAL A 363 -5.82 30.64 -4.59
CA VAL A 363 -6.22 32.00 -4.92
C VAL A 363 -5.31 32.50 -6.04
N GLY A 364 -5.72 32.32 -7.30
CA GLY A 364 -4.96 32.84 -8.44
C GLY A 364 -4.65 34.34 -8.28
N GLU A 365 -3.49 34.79 -8.75
CA GLU A 365 -3.06 36.18 -8.60
C GLU A 365 -4.03 37.14 -9.30
N ASN A 366 -4.21 38.34 -8.71
CA ASN A 366 -5.07 39.35 -9.31
C ASN A 366 -4.31 40.06 -10.44
N LEU A 367 -4.74 39.82 -11.68
CA LEU A 367 -4.22 40.45 -12.88
C LEU A 367 -4.70 41.89 -13.03
N LEU A 368 -5.70 42.30 -12.24
CA LEU A 368 -6.20 43.67 -12.19
C LEU A 368 -5.48 44.45 -11.08
N ARG A 369 -4.86 45.56 -11.47
CA ARG A 369 -4.01 46.41 -10.64
C ARG A 369 -4.81 47.51 -9.97
N HIS A 370 -4.42 47.95 -8.79
CA HIS A 370 -5.09 49.02 -8.04
C HIS A 370 -6.59 48.78 -7.88
N THR A 371 -6.99 47.52 -7.68
CA THR A 371 -8.40 47.15 -7.49
C THR A 371 -8.89 47.44 -6.07
N LYS A 372 -7.98 47.81 -5.16
CA LYS A 372 -8.34 48.26 -3.82
C LYS A 372 -9.02 49.63 -3.84
N ASP A 373 -8.60 50.50 -4.76
CA ASP A 373 -9.01 51.90 -4.82
C ASP A 373 -9.48 52.38 -6.22
N PHE A 374 -9.34 51.56 -7.26
CA PHE A 374 -9.60 51.87 -8.68
C PHE A 374 -8.98 53.20 -9.14
N THR A 375 -7.77 53.52 -8.65
CA THR A 375 -7.11 54.80 -8.99
C THR A 375 -6.28 54.70 -10.26
N LYS A 376 -5.11 54.05 -10.18
CA LYS A 376 -4.11 54.01 -11.26
C LYS A 376 -4.46 52.97 -12.31
N GLY A 377 -4.44 53.38 -13.59
CA GLY A 377 -4.68 52.48 -14.74
C GLY A 377 -6.15 52.12 -14.98
N TRP A 378 -7.09 52.74 -14.28
CA TRP A 378 -8.54 52.56 -14.49
C TRP A 378 -9.16 53.74 -15.26
N THR A 379 -10.05 53.44 -16.20
CA THR A 379 -10.90 54.41 -16.90
C THR A 379 -12.38 54.14 -16.57
N GLY A 380 -13.29 55.04 -16.95
CA GLY A 380 -14.74 54.89 -16.73
C GLY A 380 -15.40 56.14 -16.16
N ASN A 381 -16.73 56.17 -16.19
CA ASN A 381 -17.55 57.32 -15.81
C ASN A 381 -18.21 57.17 -14.44
N GLY A 382 -17.88 56.13 -13.68
CA GLY A 382 -18.30 55.99 -12.29
C GLY A 382 -17.63 57.03 -11.39
N THR A 383 -18.36 57.49 -10.38
CA THR A 383 -17.89 58.45 -9.37
C THR A 383 -17.55 57.73 -8.07
N VAL A 384 -16.56 58.23 -7.33
CA VAL A 384 -16.25 57.73 -5.99
C VAL A 384 -17.45 57.92 -5.08
N SER A 385 -17.82 56.87 -4.34
CA SER A 385 -18.80 56.94 -3.26
C SER A 385 -18.11 57.28 -1.94
N ASN A 386 -18.85 57.88 -1.00
CA ASN A 386 -18.37 58.05 0.39
C ASN A 386 -18.39 56.73 1.18
N GLU A 387 -18.96 55.66 0.61
CA GLU A 387 -18.98 54.33 1.21
C GLU A 387 -17.65 53.61 1.02
N VAL A 388 -17.21 52.89 2.06
CA VAL A 388 -16.06 51.98 2.04
C VAL A 388 -16.59 50.60 2.39
N PHE A 389 -16.15 49.57 1.69
CA PHE A 389 -16.53 48.19 1.96
C PHE A 389 -15.27 47.32 2.06
N ASP A 390 -15.02 46.70 3.22
CA ASP A 390 -13.87 45.80 3.43
C ASP A 390 -12.53 46.45 3.00
N ASP A 391 -12.30 47.69 3.44
CA ASP A 391 -11.18 48.56 3.05
C ASP A 391 -11.07 48.90 1.54
N PHE A 392 -12.08 48.57 0.74
CA PHE A 392 -12.15 48.95 -0.67
C PHE A 392 -12.82 50.31 -0.87
N THR A 393 -12.25 51.10 -1.77
CA THR A 393 -12.93 52.31 -2.29
C THR A 393 -14.07 51.88 -3.21
N VAL A 394 -15.28 52.37 -2.91
CA VAL A 394 -16.47 52.03 -3.67
C VAL A 394 -16.70 53.02 -4.79
N TYR A 395 -16.99 52.51 -5.99
CA TYR A 395 -17.42 53.31 -7.13
C TYR A 395 -18.89 53.13 -7.41
N TYR A 396 -19.53 54.24 -7.78
CA TYR A 396 -20.96 54.35 -7.96
C TYR A 396 -21.32 54.88 -9.34
N ALA A 397 -22.40 54.36 -9.92
CA ALA A 397 -23.08 54.98 -11.04
C ALA A 397 -24.57 54.66 -11.04
N LYS A 398 -25.37 55.62 -11.51
CA LYS A 398 -26.79 55.47 -11.82
C LYS A 398 -27.03 55.92 -13.25
N SER A 399 -27.58 55.03 -14.08
CA SER A 399 -27.82 55.36 -15.48
C SER A 399 -29.30 55.58 -15.76
N VAL A 400 -29.63 56.65 -16.50
CA VAL A 400 -31.02 57.02 -16.81
C VAL A 400 -31.40 56.64 -18.24
N ASN A 401 -30.57 56.97 -19.24
CA ASN A 401 -30.96 56.88 -20.66
C ASN A 401 -30.16 55.83 -21.48
N THR A 402 -28.99 55.40 -21.01
CA THR A 402 -28.08 54.48 -21.73
C THR A 402 -27.32 53.60 -20.73
N TYR A 403 -26.18 53.01 -21.07
CA TYR A 403 -25.31 52.33 -20.12
C TYR A 403 -24.20 53.27 -19.60
N ILE A 404 -23.63 52.95 -18.44
CA ILE A 404 -22.43 53.61 -17.90
C ILE A 404 -21.39 52.53 -17.58
N ASP A 405 -20.21 52.64 -18.18
CA ASP A 405 -19.02 51.90 -17.75
C ASP A 405 -18.49 52.53 -16.46
N ILE A 406 -18.72 51.86 -15.34
CA ILE A 406 -18.35 52.37 -14.02
C ILE A 406 -16.83 52.43 -13.92
N ARG A 407 -16.19 51.29 -14.20
CA ARG A 407 -14.74 51.11 -14.17
C ARG A 407 -14.28 50.09 -15.21
N GLN A 408 -13.15 50.37 -15.84
CA GLN A 408 -12.50 49.54 -16.85
C GLN A 408 -10.96 49.56 -16.72
N GLN A 409 -10.30 48.43 -16.98
CA GLN A 409 -8.84 48.34 -17.06
C GLN A 409 -8.39 47.34 -18.15
N ASN A 410 -7.32 47.68 -18.87
CA ASN A 410 -6.67 46.79 -19.84
C ASN A 410 -5.87 45.70 -19.12
N VAL A 411 -5.93 44.47 -19.63
CA VAL A 411 -5.29 43.29 -19.07
C VAL A 411 -4.70 42.39 -20.16
N SER A 412 -3.53 41.82 -19.89
CA SER A 412 -2.92 40.80 -20.74
C SER A 412 -3.55 39.44 -20.46
N LEU A 413 -4.03 38.76 -21.51
CA LEU A 413 -4.69 37.46 -21.41
C LEU A 413 -4.04 36.50 -22.40
N LEU A 414 -3.75 35.31 -21.92
CA LEU A 414 -3.15 34.23 -22.70
C LEU A 414 -4.23 33.58 -23.58
N PRO A 415 -3.85 33.06 -24.76
CA PRO A 415 -4.78 32.31 -25.61
C PRO A 415 -5.18 30.96 -24.99
N SER A 416 -6.35 30.44 -25.37
CA SER A 416 -6.87 29.11 -24.94
C SER A 416 -6.86 28.85 -23.43
N THR A 417 -6.90 29.91 -22.62
CA THR A 417 -6.63 29.89 -21.18
C THR A 417 -7.89 30.25 -20.40
N GLU A 418 -8.13 29.56 -19.28
CA GLU A 418 -9.27 29.86 -18.41
C GLU A 418 -8.98 31.04 -17.49
N TYR A 419 -9.97 31.88 -17.23
CA TYR A 419 -9.90 33.00 -16.30
C TYR A 419 -11.20 33.12 -15.52
N THR A 420 -11.10 33.63 -14.29
CA THR A 420 -12.22 33.95 -13.42
C THR A 420 -12.18 35.42 -13.04
N LEU A 421 -13.22 36.16 -13.38
CA LEU A 421 -13.48 37.53 -12.92
C LEU A 421 -14.41 37.47 -11.72
N SER A 422 -14.10 38.16 -10.64
CA SER A 422 -15.00 38.41 -9.51
C SER A 422 -15.00 39.89 -9.10
N PHE A 423 -16.08 40.34 -8.48
CA PHE A 423 -16.21 41.68 -7.91
C PHE A 423 -17.36 41.71 -6.91
N TRP A 424 -17.34 42.67 -6.00
CA TRP A 424 -18.45 42.97 -5.11
C TRP A 424 -19.35 44.03 -5.74
N ALA A 425 -20.67 43.83 -5.67
CA ALA A 425 -21.61 44.87 -6.04
C ALA A 425 -22.89 44.84 -5.19
N LYS A 426 -23.56 45.99 -5.14
CA LYS A 426 -24.95 46.16 -4.64
C LYS A 426 -25.65 47.25 -5.46
N GLY A 427 -26.97 47.33 -5.36
CA GLY A 427 -27.76 48.37 -6.02
C GLY A 427 -29.16 47.91 -6.39
N THR A 428 -29.73 48.50 -7.44
CA THR A 428 -31.07 48.18 -7.94
C THR A 428 -31.03 47.94 -9.44
N GLY A 429 -31.68 46.86 -9.89
CA GLY A 429 -31.67 46.43 -11.30
C GLY A 429 -30.52 45.48 -11.58
N THR A 430 -29.81 45.68 -12.69
CA THR A 430 -28.71 44.79 -13.12
C THR A 430 -27.40 45.54 -13.41
N ILE A 431 -26.29 44.84 -13.15
CA ILE A 431 -24.94 45.18 -13.60
C ILE A 431 -24.45 44.12 -14.58
N ALA A 432 -23.59 44.49 -15.53
CA ALA A 432 -22.93 43.57 -16.45
C ALA A 432 -21.42 43.63 -16.32
N SER A 433 -20.75 42.50 -16.54
CA SER A 433 -19.30 42.41 -16.71
C SER A 433 -18.95 42.04 -18.14
N TYR A 434 -17.82 42.56 -18.63
CA TYR A 434 -17.26 42.21 -19.93
C TYR A 434 -15.74 42.12 -19.86
N CYS A 435 -15.18 41.19 -20.62
CA CYS A 435 -13.81 41.15 -21.09
C CYS A 435 -13.85 41.30 -22.61
N TYR A 436 -13.31 42.41 -23.11
CA TYR A 436 -13.42 42.84 -24.51
C TYR A 436 -12.07 43.32 -25.07
N PRO A 437 -11.86 43.41 -26.40
CA PRO A 437 -12.71 42.91 -27.47
C PRO A 437 -12.31 41.48 -27.90
N SER A 438 -13.29 40.68 -28.28
CA SER A 438 -13.16 39.36 -28.90
C SER A 438 -12.31 38.34 -28.11
N VAL A 439 -12.42 38.34 -26.79
CA VAL A 439 -11.61 37.53 -25.88
C VAL A 439 -12.19 36.12 -25.64
N ASN A 440 -13.52 35.98 -25.62
CA ASN A 440 -14.24 34.83 -25.06
C ASN A 440 -14.53 33.71 -26.08
N ASP A 441 -13.96 32.51 -25.86
CA ASP A 441 -14.38 31.27 -26.53
C ASP A 441 -15.70 30.74 -25.96
N ARG A 442 -15.73 30.56 -24.63
CA ARG A 442 -16.91 30.10 -23.90
C ARG A 442 -16.91 30.58 -22.46
N VAL A 443 -18.11 30.87 -21.94
CA VAL A 443 -18.34 30.99 -20.50
C VAL A 443 -18.46 29.58 -19.93
N ILE A 444 -17.65 29.28 -18.92
CA ILE A 444 -17.60 27.97 -18.27
C ILE A 444 -18.62 27.91 -17.13
N ALA A 445 -18.64 28.95 -16.30
CA ALA A 445 -19.53 29.04 -15.14
C ALA A 445 -19.70 30.51 -14.71
N SER A 446 -20.85 30.86 -14.15
CA SER A 446 -21.10 32.17 -13.57
C SER A 446 -22.25 32.09 -12.57
N ASN A 447 -22.29 33.02 -11.61
CA ASN A 447 -23.48 33.26 -10.77
C ASN A 447 -24.37 34.40 -11.31
N GLY A 448 -24.18 34.79 -12.57
CA GLY A 448 -25.02 35.70 -13.32
C GLY A 448 -25.79 35.02 -14.45
N HIS A 449 -26.59 35.81 -15.14
CA HIS A 449 -27.32 35.41 -16.34
C HIS A 449 -26.46 35.62 -17.58
N HIS A 450 -26.14 34.51 -18.25
CA HIS A 450 -25.55 34.52 -19.58
C HIS A 450 -26.65 34.41 -20.64
N THR A 451 -27.10 35.54 -21.18
CA THR A 451 -28.19 35.57 -22.17
C THR A 451 -27.64 35.43 -23.58
N GLY A 452 -27.41 34.19 -24.04
CA GLY A 452 -27.36 33.82 -25.47
C GLY A 452 -26.51 34.69 -26.40
N TYR A 453 -25.48 35.36 -25.88
CA TYR A 453 -24.69 36.31 -26.66
C TYR A 453 -23.66 35.52 -27.48
N THR A 454 -23.86 35.46 -28.80
CA THR A 454 -22.96 34.78 -29.75
C THR A 454 -21.75 35.63 -30.14
N GLY A 455 -21.54 36.76 -29.47
CA GLY A 455 -20.39 37.63 -29.70
C GLY A 455 -19.15 37.12 -28.96
N ARG A 456 -17.97 37.49 -29.46
CA ARG A 456 -16.68 37.03 -28.94
C ARG A 456 -16.27 37.67 -27.58
N ASP A 457 -17.18 38.29 -26.83
CA ASP A 457 -16.88 38.96 -25.54
C ASP A 457 -17.53 38.21 -24.35
N THR A 458 -17.00 38.36 -23.13
CA THR A 458 -17.51 37.65 -21.93
C THR A 458 -18.73 38.33 -21.28
N PHE A 459 -19.78 38.61 -22.06
CA PHE A 459 -20.96 39.27 -21.52
C PHE A 459 -21.70 38.40 -20.48
N ASN A 460 -21.74 38.88 -19.24
CA ASN A 460 -22.58 38.33 -18.17
C ASN A 460 -23.31 39.44 -17.44
N SER A 461 -24.61 39.25 -17.18
CA SER A 461 -25.43 40.18 -16.41
C SER A 461 -25.77 39.61 -15.03
N TYR A 462 -25.93 40.46 -14.03
CA TYR A 462 -26.15 40.05 -12.65
C TYR A 462 -27.27 40.89 -12.03
N ASP A 463 -28.22 40.21 -11.38
CA ASP A 463 -29.27 40.88 -10.61
C ASP A 463 -28.71 41.43 -9.30
N LEU A 464 -28.82 42.74 -9.13
CA LEU A 464 -28.34 43.44 -7.95
C LEU A 464 -29.33 43.33 -6.79
N THR A 465 -28.78 43.20 -5.58
CA THR A 465 -29.51 43.37 -4.33
C THR A 465 -29.06 44.63 -3.60
N THR A 466 -29.85 45.06 -2.61
CA THR A 466 -29.47 46.16 -1.71
C THR A 466 -28.29 45.82 -0.81
N GLU A 467 -28.07 44.53 -0.54
CA GLU A 467 -26.92 44.01 0.20
C GLU A 467 -25.73 43.73 -0.73
N TRP A 468 -24.51 43.86 -0.20
CA TRP A 468 -23.27 43.50 -0.90
C TRP A 468 -23.24 42.01 -1.23
N LYS A 469 -23.12 41.70 -2.52
CA LYS A 469 -22.96 40.34 -3.02
C LYS A 469 -21.74 40.24 -3.92
N ARG A 470 -21.10 39.08 -3.88
CA ARG A 470 -19.98 38.75 -4.75
C ARG A 470 -20.52 38.16 -6.05
N TYR A 471 -20.17 38.77 -7.16
CA TYR A 471 -20.50 38.32 -8.50
C TYR A 471 -19.26 37.82 -9.20
N TRP A 472 -19.39 36.80 -10.05
CA TRP A 472 -18.27 36.20 -10.75
C TRP A 472 -18.64 35.54 -12.07
N THR A 473 -17.66 35.40 -12.95
CA THR A 473 -17.74 34.59 -14.17
C THR A 473 -16.39 33.95 -14.45
N THR A 474 -16.44 32.68 -14.86
CA THR A 474 -15.31 31.92 -15.38
C THR A 474 -15.50 31.72 -16.87
N PHE A 475 -14.47 31.99 -17.65
CA PHE A 475 -14.49 31.91 -19.11
C PHE A 475 -13.15 31.37 -19.64
N ARG A 476 -13.17 30.85 -20.86
CA ARG A 476 -11.97 30.46 -21.60
C ARG A 476 -11.72 31.42 -22.74
N THR A 477 -10.47 31.83 -22.93
CA THR A 477 -10.07 32.66 -24.07
C THR A 477 -9.90 31.85 -25.35
N TYR A 478 -10.01 32.51 -26.52
CA TYR A 478 -9.70 31.88 -27.81
C TYR A 478 -8.21 31.60 -28.02
N SER A 479 -7.89 30.73 -28.99
CA SER A 479 -6.53 30.43 -29.43
C SER A 479 -5.76 31.62 -30.00
N GLU A 480 -6.43 32.70 -30.41
CA GLU A 480 -5.79 33.91 -30.95
C GLU A 480 -5.88 35.14 -30.03
N ALA A 481 -6.34 35.00 -28.78
CA ALA A 481 -6.50 36.14 -27.87
C ALA A 481 -5.15 36.87 -27.63
N LYS A 482 -5.15 38.21 -27.74
CA LYS A 482 -3.96 39.08 -27.55
C LYS A 482 -4.22 40.18 -26.52
N GLY A 483 -4.67 39.78 -25.33
CA GLY A 483 -5.11 40.73 -24.30
C GLY A 483 -6.54 41.23 -24.50
N GLY A 484 -7.02 42.03 -23.55
CA GLY A 484 -8.36 42.61 -23.53
C GLY A 484 -8.50 43.65 -22.42
N ALA A 485 -9.73 44.00 -22.09
CA ALA A 485 -10.08 44.95 -21.05
C ALA A 485 -11.27 44.42 -20.27
N VAL A 486 -11.13 44.41 -18.94
CA VAL A 486 -12.22 44.10 -18.03
C VAL A 486 -12.99 45.38 -17.75
N LEU A 487 -14.31 45.36 -17.88
CA LEU A 487 -15.18 46.45 -17.47
C LEU A 487 -16.40 45.98 -16.68
N LEU A 488 -16.90 46.88 -15.82
CA LEU A 488 -18.12 46.75 -15.04
C LEU A 488 -19.11 47.84 -15.47
N ARG A 489 -20.29 47.44 -15.95
CA ARG A 489 -21.26 48.32 -16.63
C ARG A 489 -22.63 48.27 -15.96
N VAL A 490 -23.20 49.43 -15.65
CA VAL A 490 -24.62 49.54 -15.25
C VAL A 490 -25.49 49.92 -16.44
N MET A 491 -26.63 49.25 -16.61
CA MET A 491 -27.55 49.46 -17.73
C MET A 491 -28.55 50.60 -17.46
N ALA A 492 -29.26 51.06 -18.51
CA ALA A 492 -30.24 52.13 -18.41
C ALA A 492 -31.36 51.78 -17.41
N GLY A 493 -31.68 52.72 -16.53
CA GLY A 493 -32.68 52.55 -15.47
C GLY A 493 -32.15 51.90 -14.18
N ASN A 494 -30.88 51.47 -14.16
CA ASN A 494 -30.29 50.76 -13.02
C ASN A 494 -29.28 51.62 -12.25
N GLU A 495 -28.93 51.15 -11.05
CA GLU A 495 -28.02 51.80 -10.12
C GLU A 495 -27.12 50.76 -9.48
N ALA A 496 -25.80 51.01 -9.44
CA ALA A 496 -24.84 50.05 -8.93
C ALA A 496 -23.68 50.71 -8.17
N TYR A 497 -23.26 50.04 -7.11
CA TYR A 497 -22.03 50.27 -6.35
C TYR A 497 -21.12 49.07 -6.60
N VAL A 498 -19.83 49.29 -6.88
CA VAL A 498 -18.86 48.23 -7.19
C VAL A 498 -17.57 48.42 -6.42
N CYS A 499 -16.98 47.32 -5.98
CA CYS A 499 -15.63 47.31 -5.43
C CYS A 499 -14.92 45.95 -5.53
N GLY A 500 -13.63 45.91 -5.19
CA GLY A 500 -12.88 44.66 -5.00
C GLY A 500 -12.85 43.75 -6.23
N ALA A 501 -12.65 44.32 -7.43
CA ALA A 501 -12.58 43.53 -8.65
C ALA A 501 -11.32 42.67 -8.68
N LYS A 502 -11.43 41.46 -9.21
CA LYS A 502 -10.31 40.54 -9.39
C LYS A 502 -10.46 39.74 -10.66
N LEU A 503 -9.38 39.66 -11.44
CA LEU A 503 -9.27 38.71 -12.53
C LEU A 503 -8.11 37.76 -12.23
N ALA A 504 -8.35 36.46 -12.27
CA ALA A 504 -7.33 35.46 -12.02
C ALA A 504 -7.34 34.39 -13.10
N GLN A 505 -6.16 33.89 -13.48
CA GLN A 505 -6.04 32.73 -14.36
C GLN A 505 -6.57 31.46 -13.64
N GLY A 506 -7.29 30.64 -14.38
CA GLY A 506 -7.98 29.44 -13.89
C GLY A 506 -9.45 29.67 -13.54
N ASN A 507 -10.08 28.61 -13.04
CA ASN A 507 -11.53 28.53 -12.84
C ASN A 507 -12.01 28.80 -11.39
N LYS A 508 -11.13 29.31 -10.50
CA LYS A 508 -11.37 29.30 -9.03
C LYS A 508 -10.94 30.56 -8.27
N GLY A 509 -10.56 31.65 -8.95
CA GLY A 509 -10.01 32.86 -8.31
C GLY A 509 -11.03 33.91 -7.86
N ILE A 510 -12.00 33.56 -7.02
CA ILE A 510 -13.10 34.49 -6.63
C ILE A 510 -12.81 35.38 -5.41
N VAL A 511 -11.90 34.98 -4.51
CA VAL A 511 -11.52 35.77 -3.32
C VAL A 511 -10.49 36.82 -3.71
N TRP A 512 -10.75 38.08 -3.37
CA TRP A 512 -9.88 39.20 -3.71
C TRP A 512 -8.48 39.03 -3.10
N THR A 513 -7.46 39.35 -3.90
CA THR A 513 -6.07 39.55 -3.46
C THR A 513 -5.55 40.80 -4.15
N ALA A 514 -4.56 41.47 -3.56
CA ALA A 514 -3.84 42.54 -4.25
C ALA A 514 -3.17 41.96 -5.52
N SER A 515 -2.96 42.82 -6.52
CA SER A 515 -2.10 42.43 -7.63
C SER A 515 -0.66 42.33 -7.12
N PRO A 516 0.15 41.34 -7.53
CA PRO A 516 1.58 41.31 -7.22
C PRO A 516 2.30 42.59 -7.66
N GLU A 517 1.79 43.24 -8.72
CA GLU A 517 2.30 44.53 -9.22
C GLU A 517 1.94 45.73 -8.31
N ASP A 518 0.99 45.57 -7.39
CA ASP A 518 0.63 46.59 -6.40
C ASP A 518 1.59 46.58 -5.19
N ALA A 519 2.53 45.62 -5.11
CA ALA A 519 3.55 45.57 -4.06
C ALA A 519 4.66 46.59 -4.32
N GLU A 520 4.92 47.48 -3.35
CA GLU A 520 5.96 48.52 -3.44
C GLU A 520 7.39 47.95 -3.59
N TYR A 521 7.61 46.67 -3.28
CA TYR A 521 8.86 45.95 -3.45
C TYR A 521 8.59 44.45 -3.60
N SER A 522 9.02 43.82 -4.70
CA SER A 522 8.81 42.38 -4.88
C SER A 522 10.04 41.51 -4.60
N GLY A 523 11.27 42.06 -4.58
CA GLY A 523 12.50 41.25 -4.50
C GLY A 523 12.63 40.18 -5.62
N VAL A 524 11.72 40.21 -6.60
CA VAL A 524 11.62 39.27 -7.71
C VAL A 524 12.01 40.01 -8.97
N ASN A 525 12.87 39.38 -9.75
CA ASN A 525 13.34 39.94 -11.00
C ASN A 525 12.18 40.11 -11.99
N ILE A 526 12.07 41.27 -12.61
CA ILE A 526 10.99 41.59 -13.56
C ILE A 526 11.38 41.36 -15.02
N ILE A 527 12.64 40.95 -15.25
CA ILE A 527 13.21 40.73 -16.58
C ILE A 527 13.69 39.29 -16.73
N ASP A 528 13.38 38.69 -17.90
CA ASP A 528 13.55 37.27 -18.18
C ASP A 528 14.94 36.95 -18.76
N ASN A 529 15.37 35.69 -18.63
CA ASN A 529 16.59 35.13 -19.22
C ASN A 529 17.85 35.92 -18.83
N THR A 530 18.01 36.13 -17.53
CA THR A 530 19.04 37.02 -16.96
C THR A 530 20.15 36.33 -16.18
N GLU A 531 20.14 34.99 -16.13
CA GLU A 531 21.17 34.22 -15.42
C GLU A 531 22.56 34.48 -16.02
N SER A 532 22.68 34.42 -17.35
CA SER A 532 23.91 34.77 -18.07
C SER A 532 23.62 35.31 -19.47
N ARG A 533 24.23 36.44 -19.83
CA ARG A 533 24.14 37.04 -21.17
C ARG A 533 25.51 37.49 -21.67
N THR A 534 25.92 36.92 -22.80
CA THR A 534 27.18 37.28 -23.48
C THR A 534 26.90 38.15 -24.70
N ILE A 535 27.57 39.29 -24.78
CA ILE A 535 27.63 40.16 -25.95
C ILE A 535 28.96 39.88 -26.66
N GLY A 536 28.88 39.40 -27.91
CA GLY A 536 30.07 39.11 -28.72
C GLY A 536 30.76 40.37 -29.26
N ALA A 537 32.06 40.28 -29.57
CA ALA A 537 32.81 41.35 -30.23
C ALA A 537 32.14 41.76 -31.55
N GLY A 538 31.89 43.06 -31.69
CA GLY A 538 31.36 43.68 -32.91
C GLY A 538 32.26 44.81 -33.43
N ASP A 539 32.06 45.18 -34.69
CA ASP A 539 32.81 46.25 -35.38
C ASP A 539 32.21 47.65 -35.16
N ASN A 540 31.11 47.76 -34.41
CA ASN A 540 30.41 49.03 -34.17
C ASN A 540 30.45 49.45 -32.70
N ASP A 541 30.20 50.73 -32.47
CA ASP A 541 30.29 51.39 -31.17
C ASP A 541 29.00 51.28 -30.32
N TYR A 542 28.11 50.34 -30.65
CA TYR A 542 26.81 50.14 -29.99
C TYR A 542 26.44 48.67 -29.75
N ALA A 543 27.41 47.77 -29.62
CA ALA A 543 27.19 46.37 -29.28
C ALA A 543 26.51 46.25 -27.90
N GLN A 544 25.33 45.63 -27.87
CA GLN A 544 24.44 45.62 -26.70
C GLN A 544 23.61 44.33 -26.60
N THR A 545 23.05 44.06 -25.41
CA THR A 545 21.96 43.12 -25.17
C THR A 545 20.77 43.85 -24.56
N GLU A 546 19.56 43.30 -24.74
CA GLU A 546 18.32 43.89 -24.24
C GLU A 546 17.49 42.91 -23.42
N PHE A 547 16.71 43.47 -22.49
CA PHE A 547 15.74 42.75 -21.68
C PHE A 547 14.41 43.52 -21.68
N ALA A 548 13.31 42.83 -21.98
CA ALA A 548 11.99 43.46 -21.99
C ALA A 548 11.50 43.74 -20.57
N VAL A 549 11.08 44.97 -20.29
CA VAL A 549 10.57 45.42 -18.97
C VAL A 549 9.04 45.56 -18.98
N GLY A 550 8.45 45.88 -20.13
CA GLY A 550 7.00 46.08 -20.28
C GLY A 550 6.57 47.53 -20.08
N ALA A 551 5.32 47.76 -19.72
CA ALA A 551 4.76 49.11 -19.61
C ALA A 551 5.27 49.85 -18.36
N VAL A 552 5.67 51.10 -18.54
CA VAL A 552 6.20 51.98 -17.47
C VAL A 552 5.50 53.34 -17.48
N ALA A 553 5.29 53.91 -16.30
CA ALA A 553 4.68 55.22 -16.10
C ALA A 553 5.71 56.25 -15.63
N VAL A 554 5.42 57.54 -15.86
CA VAL A 554 6.25 58.64 -15.32
C VAL A 554 6.25 58.57 -13.80
N GLY A 555 7.44 58.59 -13.20
CA GLY A 555 7.65 58.47 -11.76
C GLY A 555 7.91 57.05 -11.27
N ASP A 556 7.76 56.02 -12.11
CA ASP A 556 8.14 54.65 -11.74
C ASP A 556 9.64 54.60 -11.42
N GLN A 557 10.00 53.86 -10.37
CA GLN A 557 11.40 53.63 -10.00
C GLN A 557 11.78 52.18 -10.24
N PHE A 558 13.01 51.98 -10.72
CA PHE A 558 13.58 50.65 -10.92
C PHE A 558 15.01 50.61 -10.39
N ALA A 559 15.37 49.51 -9.74
CA ALA A 559 16.72 49.26 -9.27
C ALA A 559 17.33 48.06 -10.00
N LEU A 560 18.51 48.26 -10.55
CA LEU A 560 19.32 47.27 -11.25
C LEU A 560 20.43 46.77 -10.31
N SER A 561 20.62 45.45 -10.30
CA SER A 561 21.77 44.76 -9.75
C SER A 561 22.35 43.80 -10.80
N VAL A 562 23.67 43.67 -10.84
CA VAL A 562 24.35 42.69 -11.69
C VAL A 562 25.29 41.85 -10.83
N GLY A 563 25.23 40.53 -10.95
CA GLY A 563 26.09 39.62 -10.19
C GLY A 563 27.55 39.72 -10.60
N SER A 564 27.89 39.64 -11.88
CA SER A 564 29.24 39.96 -12.38
C SER A 564 29.21 40.56 -13.78
N ILE A 565 30.28 41.30 -14.10
CA ILE A 565 30.55 41.84 -15.43
C ILE A 565 31.94 41.33 -15.83
N ASP A 566 31.98 40.32 -16.68
CA ASP A 566 33.21 39.68 -17.11
C ASP A 566 33.60 40.20 -18.50
N LEU A 567 34.71 40.95 -18.59
CA LEU A 567 35.31 41.32 -19.88
C LEU A 567 36.07 40.13 -20.44
N LEU A 568 35.52 39.48 -21.46
CA LEU A 568 36.12 38.29 -22.09
C LEU A 568 37.13 38.66 -23.18
N ALA A 569 36.97 39.83 -23.81
CA ALA A 569 37.92 40.42 -24.77
C ALA A 569 37.73 41.94 -24.88
N GLY A 570 38.78 42.69 -25.21
CA GLY A 570 38.75 44.16 -25.36
C GLY A 570 39.42 44.92 -24.21
N THR A 571 39.13 46.22 -24.09
CA THR A 571 39.78 47.13 -23.11
C THR A 571 38.82 47.98 -22.28
N ALA A 572 37.51 47.73 -22.36
CA ALA A 572 36.50 48.49 -21.63
C ALA A 572 36.62 48.32 -20.09
N THR A 573 36.65 49.44 -19.37
CA THR A 573 36.63 49.49 -17.89
C THR A 573 35.30 50.02 -17.32
N GLU A 574 34.47 50.62 -18.18
CA GLU A 574 33.17 51.18 -17.84
C GLU A 574 32.13 50.73 -18.89
N PHE A 575 30.90 50.53 -18.42
CA PHE A 575 29.79 50.00 -19.20
C PHE A 575 28.55 50.86 -19.04
N THR A 576 27.76 51.01 -20.10
CA THR A 576 26.49 51.74 -20.03
C THR A 576 25.31 50.80 -19.83
N ALA A 577 24.37 51.19 -18.97
CA ALA A 577 23.06 50.56 -18.82
C ALA A 577 21.95 51.62 -18.96
N GLN A 578 20.85 51.32 -19.67
CA GLN A 578 19.82 52.32 -19.97
C GLN A 578 18.42 51.72 -20.10
N LEU A 579 17.40 52.44 -19.61
CA LEU A 579 16.00 52.16 -19.94
C LEU A 579 15.59 52.90 -21.22
N TYR A 580 15.01 52.17 -22.18
CA TYR A 580 14.79 52.66 -23.54
C TYR A 580 13.44 52.21 -24.11
N ASP A 581 12.84 53.05 -24.97
CA ASP A 581 11.70 52.68 -25.82
C ASP A 581 12.14 52.75 -27.28
N TYR A 582 12.22 51.59 -27.94
CA TYR A 582 12.58 51.49 -29.36
C TYR A 582 11.54 52.07 -30.31
N THR A 583 10.27 52.08 -29.92
CA THR A 583 9.18 52.59 -30.77
C THR A 583 9.29 54.10 -30.90
N ALA A 584 9.53 54.78 -29.78
CA ALA A 584 9.74 56.22 -29.73
C ALA A 584 11.20 56.62 -29.97
N ASN A 585 12.13 55.66 -29.96
CA ASN A 585 13.58 55.84 -30.10
C ASN A 585 14.13 56.86 -29.09
N VAL A 586 13.78 56.68 -27.80
CA VAL A 586 14.14 57.58 -26.70
C VAL A 586 14.50 56.85 -25.42
N ALA A 587 15.37 57.47 -24.63
CA ALA A 587 15.64 57.06 -23.25
C ALA A 587 14.44 57.38 -22.35
N LEU A 588 14.14 56.47 -21.44
CA LEU A 588 13.04 56.59 -20.47
C LEU A 588 13.51 57.07 -19.09
N ALA A 589 14.82 56.97 -18.84
CA ALA A 589 15.51 57.45 -17.65
C ALA A 589 16.97 57.78 -18.01
N ASP A 590 17.68 58.46 -17.09
CA ASP A 590 19.11 58.73 -17.25
C ASP A 590 19.92 57.43 -17.35
N ALA A 591 20.93 57.42 -18.22
CA ALA A 591 21.80 56.26 -18.40
C ALA A 591 22.71 56.07 -17.18
N ALA A 592 22.88 54.83 -16.75
CA ALA A 592 23.78 54.46 -15.68
C ALA A 592 25.15 54.05 -16.22
N THR A 593 26.20 54.38 -15.45
CA THR A 593 27.56 53.87 -15.69
C THR A 593 27.86 52.77 -14.68
N LEU A 594 28.19 51.59 -15.18
CA LEU A 594 28.58 50.42 -14.40
C LEU A 594 30.08 50.17 -14.55
N THR A 595 30.69 49.55 -13.53
CA THR A 595 32.05 49.02 -13.58
C THR A 595 32.06 47.61 -12.98
N ALA A 596 33.17 46.88 -13.08
CA ALA A 596 33.30 45.58 -12.42
C ALA A 596 33.04 45.65 -10.90
N ASP A 597 33.39 46.77 -10.26
CA ASP A 597 33.20 47.00 -8.83
C ASP A 597 31.86 47.66 -8.49
N SER A 598 31.32 48.49 -9.39
CA SER A 598 30.04 49.21 -9.22
C SER A 598 28.98 48.64 -10.16
N ARG A 599 28.18 47.70 -9.62
CA ARG A 599 27.27 46.83 -10.39
C ARG A 599 25.79 47.12 -10.18
N THR A 600 25.45 48.31 -9.70
CA THR A 600 24.07 48.68 -9.38
C THR A 600 23.68 50.03 -9.97
N ALA A 601 22.39 50.23 -10.24
CA ALA A 601 21.85 51.51 -10.71
C ALA A 601 20.40 51.69 -10.25
N VAL A 602 19.95 52.95 -10.16
CA VAL A 602 18.55 53.30 -9.88
C VAL A 602 18.05 54.23 -10.98
N TYR A 603 16.91 53.88 -11.56
CA TYR A 603 16.24 54.63 -12.61
C TYR A 603 14.96 55.25 -12.06
N THR A 604 14.71 56.51 -12.43
CA THR A 604 13.39 57.14 -12.26
C THR A 604 12.87 57.46 -13.64
N VAL A 605 11.72 56.87 -14.01
CA VAL A 605 11.14 57.00 -15.33
C VAL A 605 10.62 58.42 -15.52
N THR A 606 11.15 59.13 -16.52
CA THR A 606 10.77 60.50 -16.86
C THR A 606 9.74 60.55 -17.99
N ARG A 607 9.53 59.43 -18.69
CA ARG A 607 8.58 59.32 -19.80
C ARG A 607 7.89 57.95 -19.80
N ALA A 608 6.56 57.95 -19.89
CA ALA A 608 5.79 56.71 -19.98
C ALA A 608 6.01 56.02 -21.34
N ALA A 609 5.99 54.69 -21.34
CA ALA A 609 6.07 53.86 -22.53
C ALA A 609 5.28 52.56 -22.33
N ASP A 610 4.62 52.09 -23.39
CA ASP A 610 3.89 50.81 -23.35
C ASP A 610 4.86 49.60 -23.39
N LYS A 611 6.08 49.81 -23.90
CA LYS A 611 7.13 48.78 -24.04
C LYS A 611 8.52 49.36 -23.76
N ALA A 612 8.95 49.27 -22.51
CA ALA A 612 10.30 49.61 -22.09
C ALA A 612 11.24 48.40 -22.17
N TYR A 613 12.52 48.68 -22.38
CA TYR A 613 13.61 47.71 -22.39
C TYR A 613 14.77 48.20 -21.51
N LEU A 614 15.41 47.29 -20.80
CA LEU A 614 16.72 47.51 -20.20
C LEU A 614 17.79 47.10 -21.22
N ILE A 615 18.69 48.01 -21.54
CA ILE A 615 19.80 47.80 -22.46
C ILE A 615 21.11 47.78 -21.67
N LEU A 616 21.95 46.78 -21.90
CA LEU A 616 23.33 46.71 -21.40
C LEU A 616 24.32 46.69 -22.56
N TYR A 617 25.32 47.58 -22.53
CA TYR A 617 26.31 47.72 -23.59
C TYR A 617 27.60 46.94 -23.30
N ALA A 618 28.31 46.52 -24.35
CA ALA A 618 29.64 45.89 -24.25
C ALA A 618 30.78 46.91 -23.98
N GLY A 619 30.46 48.06 -23.39
CA GLY A 619 31.37 49.18 -23.10
C GLY A 619 30.55 50.45 -22.81
N ARG A 620 31.18 51.63 -22.82
CA ARG A 620 30.42 52.88 -22.82
C ARG A 620 29.63 53.02 -24.12
N TRP A 621 28.44 53.60 -24.04
CA TRP A 621 27.66 54.00 -25.21
C TRP A 621 28.52 54.86 -26.15
N GLY A 622 28.65 54.44 -27.41
CA GLY A 622 29.53 55.07 -28.40
C GLY A 622 31.00 54.61 -28.34
N SER A 623 31.33 53.55 -27.59
CA SER A 623 32.69 52.98 -27.49
C SER A 623 32.65 51.50 -27.10
N THR A 624 32.00 50.67 -27.92
CA THR A 624 31.89 49.21 -27.67
C THR A 624 32.67 48.34 -28.65
N ALA A 625 33.24 48.93 -29.72
CA ALA A 625 33.86 48.15 -30.79
C ALA A 625 35.01 47.28 -30.25
N GLY A 626 35.05 46.02 -30.67
CA GLY A 626 36.07 45.04 -30.29
C GLY A 626 35.95 44.45 -28.87
N ASN A 627 34.97 44.85 -28.06
CA ASN A 627 34.76 44.30 -26.72
C ASN A 627 33.80 43.09 -26.73
N THR A 628 34.14 42.03 -25.97
CA THR A 628 33.24 40.92 -25.63
C THR A 628 33.00 40.94 -24.13
N VAL A 629 31.74 40.99 -23.70
CA VAL A 629 31.36 41.13 -22.29
C VAL A 629 30.30 40.10 -21.94
N ARG A 630 30.41 39.49 -20.76
CA ARG A 630 29.37 38.64 -20.18
C ARG A 630 28.83 39.26 -18.91
N TYR A 631 27.52 39.44 -18.86
CA TYR A 631 26.78 39.86 -17.69
C TYR A 631 26.15 38.63 -17.04
N GLU A 632 26.47 38.38 -15.78
CA GLU A 632 25.90 37.29 -14.99
C GLU A 632 24.89 37.87 -13.99
N LYS A 633 23.76 37.16 -13.84
CA LYS A 633 22.77 37.40 -12.80
C LYS A 633 22.26 38.84 -12.81
N VAL A 634 21.74 39.29 -13.95
CA VAL A 634 21.16 40.63 -14.11
C VAL A 634 19.79 40.66 -13.43
N MET A 635 19.55 41.63 -12.57
CA MET A 635 18.30 41.74 -11.83
C MET A 635 17.77 43.15 -11.90
N LEU A 636 16.53 43.29 -12.37
CA LEU A 636 15.79 44.55 -12.31
C LEU A 636 14.58 44.34 -11.40
N VAL A 637 14.41 45.21 -10.41
CA VAL A 637 13.25 45.22 -9.52
C VAL A 637 12.56 46.57 -9.56
N ARG A 638 11.24 46.60 -9.34
CA ARG A 638 10.53 47.86 -9.07
C ARG A 638 10.97 48.41 -7.71
N GLY A 639 11.18 49.72 -7.63
CA GLY A 639 11.67 50.44 -6.45
C GLY A 639 13.05 51.08 -6.66
N ASN A 640 13.61 51.62 -5.58
CA ASN A 640 14.87 52.36 -5.55
C ASN A 640 16.02 51.63 -4.82
N LYS A 641 15.86 50.34 -4.47
CA LYS A 641 16.82 49.54 -3.71
C LYS A 641 17.27 48.35 -4.56
N PRO A 642 18.55 48.31 -4.97
CA PRO A 642 19.13 47.16 -5.67
C PRO A 642 19.13 45.91 -4.76
N GLU A 643 18.76 44.76 -5.32
CA GLU A 643 18.73 43.49 -4.58
C GLU A 643 20.13 42.82 -4.59
N PRO A 644 20.67 42.37 -3.44
CA PRO A 644 22.00 41.75 -3.36
C PRO A 644 22.06 40.33 -3.95
N SER A 645 20.93 39.62 -4.00
CA SER A 645 20.87 38.25 -4.49
C SER A 645 19.94 38.14 -5.69
N TRP A 646 20.48 37.60 -6.79
CA TRP A 646 19.70 37.36 -7.99
C TRP A 646 18.60 36.32 -7.77
N SER A 647 17.46 36.58 -8.37
CA SER A 647 16.38 35.61 -8.50
C SER A 647 15.91 35.52 -9.96
N PRO A 648 15.40 34.36 -10.42
CA PRO A 648 14.79 34.26 -11.74
C PRO A 648 13.48 35.05 -11.77
N SER A 649 13.05 35.48 -12.96
CA SER A 649 11.77 36.16 -13.14
C SER A 649 10.58 35.22 -12.93
N THR A 650 9.38 35.76 -12.80
CA THR A 650 8.17 34.93 -12.71
C THR A 650 7.97 34.08 -13.98
N ALA A 651 8.33 34.60 -15.16
CA ALA A 651 8.23 33.85 -16.41
C ALA A 651 9.32 32.77 -16.52
N ASP A 652 10.55 33.06 -16.09
CA ASP A 652 11.63 32.07 -16.03
C ASP A 652 11.26 30.93 -15.06
N ARG A 653 10.72 31.27 -13.87
CA ARG A 653 10.19 30.29 -12.91
C ARG A 653 9.03 29.49 -13.49
N GLN A 654 8.12 30.13 -14.23
CA GLN A 654 7.00 29.43 -14.85
C GLN A 654 7.49 28.50 -15.96
N ALA A 655 8.49 28.89 -16.75
CA ALA A 655 9.10 28.02 -17.76
C ALA A 655 9.82 26.82 -17.12
N GLU A 656 10.47 27.00 -15.96
CA GLU A 656 11.00 25.89 -15.16
C GLU A 656 9.89 24.95 -14.69
N ILE A 657 8.78 25.50 -14.19
CA ILE A 657 7.59 24.74 -13.74
C ILE A 657 6.91 24.03 -14.92
N ASP A 658 6.77 24.68 -16.07
CA ASP A 658 6.15 24.13 -17.28
C ASP A 658 6.99 22.98 -17.88
N ASN A 659 8.31 23.01 -17.63
CA ASN A 659 9.22 21.92 -17.98
C ASN A 659 9.18 20.75 -16.99
N LEU A 660 8.58 20.92 -15.79
CA LEU A 660 8.34 19.80 -14.88
C LEU A 660 7.15 19.00 -15.36
N ARG A 661 7.41 17.73 -15.69
CA ARG A 661 6.38 16.75 -15.98
C ARG A 661 6.17 15.93 -14.72
N PRO A 662 5.02 16.06 -14.02
CA PRO A 662 4.78 15.32 -12.81
C PRO A 662 4.90 13.83 -13.11
N ALA A 663 5.71 13.14 -12.30
CA ALA A 663 5.93 11.72 -12.45
C ALA A 663 4.59 10.96 -12.40
N SER A 664 4.41 10.07 -13.37
CA SER A 664 3.32 9.08 -13.37
C SER A 664 3.47 8.08 -12.21
N VAL A 665 2.49 7.19 -12.06
CA VAL A 665 2.54 6.07 -11.11
C VAL A 665 3.82 5.26 -11.33
N ASN A 666 4.43 4.77 -10.25
CA ASN A 666 5.58 3.87 -10.33
C ASN A 666 5.26 2.68 -11.24
N ILE A 667 6.11 2.41 -12.22
CA ILE A 667 5.89 1.32 -13.18
C ILE A 667 6.48 -0.01 -12.69
N LEU A 668 7.24 0.01 -11.59
CA LEU A 668 7.97 -1.16 -11.10
C LEU A 668 7.09 -1.96 -10.12
N PRO A 669 6.69 -3.19 -10.45
CA PRO A 669 5.93 -4.04 -9.54
C PRO A 669 6.78 -4.56 -8.37
N ASP A 670 6.13 -4.80 -7.23
CA ASP A 670 6.75 -5.31 -6.00
C ASP A 670 8.04 -4.57 -5.58
N SER A 671 8.06 -3.26 -5.82
CA SER A 671 9.24 -2.40 -5.74
C SER A 671 9.53 -1.80 -4.35
N ALA A 672 8.63 -2.01 -3.39
CA ALA A 672 8.82 -1.57 -2.00
C ALA A 672 9.99 -2.30 -1.31
N ALA A 673 10.01 -3.63 -1.42
CA ALA A 673 11.01 -4.49 -0.78
C ALA A 673 11.85 -5.29 -1.79
N LEU A 674 11.57 -5.17 -3.10
CA LEU A 674 12.26 -5.88 -4.19
C LEU A 674 12.22 -7.40 -4.01
N THR A 675 11.02 -7.99 -3.96
CA THR A 675 10.87 -9.45 -3.82
C THR A 675 11.33 -10.16 -5.08
N THR A 676 12.18 -11.17 -4.93
CA THR A 676 12.80 -11.89 -6.05
C THR A 676 12.02 -13.14 -6.47
N ASP A 677 12.25 -13.60 -7.70
CA ASP A 677 11.65 -14.77 -8.35
C ASP A 677 11.60 -16.05 -7.50
N ALA A 678 12.65 -16.38 -6.77
CA ALA A 678 12.68 -17.55 -5.89
C ALA A 678 11.74 -17.44 -4.68
N ASN A 679 11.25 -16.23 -4.38
CA ASN A 679 10.23 -15.94 -3.39
C ASN A 679 8.89 -15.53 -4.04
N GLY A 680 8.74 -15.71 -5.36
CA GLY A 680 7.51 -15.44 -6.11
C GLY A 680 7.34 -14.00 -6.61
N GLY A 681 8.40 -13.18 -6.66
CA GLY A 681 8.36 -11.80 -7.15
C GLY A 681 8.86 -11.60 -8.60
N PRO A 682 8.63 -10.43 -9.21
CA PRO A 682 8.94 -10.15 -10.62
C PRO A 682 10.42 -9.79 -10.90
N TRP A 683 11.26 -9.76 -9.86
CA TRP A 683 12.66 -9.36 -9.96
C TRP A 683 13.59 -10.56 -10.07
N ASP A 684 14.42 -10.58 -11.12
CA ASP A 684 15.48 -11.56 -11.31
C ASP A 684 16.75 -11.16 -10.55
N ARG A 685 17.49 -12.15 -10.07
CA ARG A 685 18.75 -11.94 -9.34
C ARG A 685 19.95 -12.00 -10.27
N ASN A 686 20.86 -11.03 -10.14
CA ASN A 686 22.17 -11.10 -10.78
C ASN A 686 23.22 -11.70 -9.83
N GLY A 687 23.33 -13.04 -9.86
CA GLY A 687 24.20 -13.84 -9.00
C GLY A 687 23.51 -14.34 -7.71
N ALA A 688 24.13 -15.32 -7.04
CA ALA A 688 23.66 -15.82 -5.76
C ALA A 688 23.99 -14.81 -4.64
N GLY A 689 23.04 -14.54 -3.72
CA GLY A 689 23.35 -13.77 -2.51
C GLY A 689 22.37 -12.71 -1.99
N PRO A 690 21.57 -12.00 -2.82
CA PRO A 690 20.63 -11.00 -2.28
C PRO A 690 19.52 -11.67 -1.46
N VAL A 691 19.22 -11.15 -0.26
CA VAL A 691 18.19 -11.67 0.66
C VAL A 691 17.20 -10.57 1.02
N ASN A 692 15.90 -10.88 0.96
CA ASN A 692 14.87 -10.00 1.49
C ASN A 692 14.81 -10.17 3.03
N GLU A 693 15.14 -9.13 3.77
CA GLU A 693 15.10 -9.15 5.24
C GLU A 693 14.63 -7.79 5.81
N THR A 694 14.39 -7.74 7.12
CA THR A 694 14.21 -6.46 7.80
C THR A 694 15.58 -5.91 8.18
N TYR A 695 15.98 -4.82 7.54
CA TYR A 695 17.25 -4.15 7.76
C TYR A 695 17.00 -2.73 8.24
N GLU A 696 17.57 -2.36 9.40
CA GLU A 696 17.40 -1.03 10.01
C GLU A 696 15.92 -0.62 10.13
N GLY A 697 15.04 -1.57 10.47
CA GLY A 697 13.60 -1.34 10.66
C GLY A 697 12.75 -1.38 9.39
N TYR A 698 13.33 -1.67 8.22
CA TYR A 698 12.62 -1.67 6.95
C TYR A 698 12.78 -2.97 6.17
N SER A 699 11.71 -3.42 5.52
CA SER A 699 11.77 -4.53 4.57
C SER A 699 12.62 -4.11 3.37
N SER A 700 13.74 -4.81 3.18
CA SER A 700 14.81 -4.40 2.26
C SER A 700 15.40 -5.62 1.56
N LEU A 701 15.94 -5.41 0.37
CA LEU A 701 16.83 -6.36 -0.28
C LEU A 701 18.27 -6.08 0.17
N VAL A 702 18.90 -7.04 0.84
CA VAL A 702 20.23 -6.88 1.43
C VAL A 702 21.26 -7.73 0.70
N LEU A 703 22.38 -7.10 0.36
CA LEU A 703 23.61 -7.70 -0.13
C LEU A 703 24.60 -7.80 1.02
N ARG A 704 25.03 -9.02 1.37
CA ARG A 704 26.01 -9.26 2.44
C ARG A 704 26.88 -10.47 2.12
N GLY A 705 28.18 -10.39 2.39
CA GLY A 705 29.08 -11.54 2.19
C GLY A 705 29.35 -11.86 0.72
N LEU A 706 29.16 -10.89 -0.18
CA LEU A 706 29.28 -11.06 -1.63
C LEU A 706 30.46 -10.27 -2.16
N SER A 707 31.16 -10.78 -3.16
CA SER A 707 32.16 -10.00 -3.90
C SER A 707 31.88 -9.98 -5.40
N GLY A 708 32.17 -8.84 -6.03
CA GLY A 708 32.13 -8.65 -7.47
C GLY A 708 31.27 -7.48 -7.92
N ILE A 709 31.33 -7.24 -9.22
CA ILE A 709 30.67 -6.12 -9.90
C ILE A 709 29.21 -6.51 -10.18
N GLY A 710 28.29 -5.56 -9.99
CA GLY A 710 26.91 -5.68 -10.46
C GLY A 710 26.00 -6.62 -9.67
N LYS A 711 26.20 -6.76 -8.35
CA LYS A 711 25.34 -7.60 -7.49
C LYS A 711 24.02 -6.89 -7.18
N GLY A 712 22.90 -7.58 -7.31
CA GLY A 712 21.58 -7.00 -7.03
C GLY A 712 20.48 -7.67 -7.84
N VAL A 713 19.52 -6.87 -8.30
CA VAL A 713 18.33 -7.33 -9.01
C VAL A 713 18.07 -6.55 -10.29
N TYR A 714 17.36 -7.17 -11.21
CA TYR A 714 16.89 -6.55 -12.43
C TYR A 714 15.49 -7.05 -12.80
N ILE A 715 14.84 -6.31 -13.69
CA ILE A 715 13.60 -6.72 -14.34
C ILE A 715 13.76 -6.55 -15.85
N VAL A 716 13.33 -7.57 -16.60
CA VAL A 716 13.55 -7.64 -18.04
C VAL A 716 12.64 -6.65 -18.75
N SER A 717 13.15 -6.03 -19.82
CA SER A 717 12.42 -4.98 -20.55
C SER A 717 11.07 -5.40 -21.14
N SER A 718 10.84 -6.70 -21.34
CA SER A 718 9.55 -7.27 -21.80
C SER A 718 8.45 -7.20 -20.76
N ASP A 719 8.83 -7.10 -19.49
CA ASP A 719 7.91 -7.25 -18.35
C ASP A 719 7.43 -5.87 -17.84
N LEU A 720 7.88 -4.80 -18.49
CA LEU A 720 7.53 -3.41 -18.17
C LEU A 720 6.82 -2.74 -19.35
N GLU A 721 5.58 -2.29 -19.12
CA GLU A 721 4.84 -1.46 -20.08
C GLU A 721 5.46 -0.06 -20.17
N THR A 722 6.38 0.11 -21.10
CA THR A 722 7.21 1.32 -21.19
C THR A 722 7.48 1.71 -22.64
N GLU A 723 7.58 3.01 -22.90
CA GLU A 723 7.86 3.56 -24.22
C GLU A 723 9.36 3.87 -24.38
N SER A 724 9.94 3.53 -25.53
CA SER A 724 11.35 3.85 -25.81
C SER A 724 11.49 5.33 -26.21
N GLY A 725 12.53 6.00 -25.71
CA GLY A 725 12.76 7.43 -25.96
C GLY A 725 12.06 8.39 -24.99
N THR A 726 11.30 7.86 -24.03
CA THR A 726 10.67 8.64 -22.94
C THR A 726 11.65 8.86 -21.78
N GLU A 727 11.59 10.04 -21.16
CA GLU A 727 12.31 10.37 -19.92
C GLU A 727 11.61 9.74 -18.71
N TYR A 728 12.41 9.07 -17.88
CA TYR A 728 11.98 8.48 -16.62
C TYR A 728 12.80 9.05 -15.46
N VAL A 729 12.13 9.38 -14.37
CA VAL A 729 12.77 9.59 -13.08
C VAL A 729 12.90 8.24 -12.38
N VAL A 730 14.11 7.90 -11.98
CA VAL A 730 14.43 6.68 -11.26
C VAL A 730 14.93 7.04 -9.87
N SER A 731 14.52 6.29 -8.84
CA SER A 731 15.06 6.46 -7.50
C SER A 731 15.09 5.16 -6.71
N VAL A 732 15.98 5.08 -5.73
CA VAL A 732 16.04 3.99 -4.76
C VAL A 732 16.47 4.55 -3.41
N TRP A 733 15.88 4.04 -2.34
CA TRP A 733 16.42 4.24 -1.00
C TRP A 733 17.44 3.17 -0.72
N MET A 734 18.62 3.57 -0.26
CA MET A 734 19.70 2.66 0.03
C MET A 734 20.46 2.98 1.30
N HIS A 735 21.07 1.95 1.86
CA HIS A 735 22.01 2.05 2.96
C HIS A 735 23.23 1.21 2.60
N ALA A 736 24.43 1.73 2.85
CA ALA A 736 25.66 1.00 2.60
C ALA A 736 26.67 1.19 3.74
N SER A 737 27.40 0.13 4.08
CA SER A 737 28.46 0.16 5.10
C SER A 737 29.70 0.96 4.66
N LYS A 738 29.88 1.17 3.34
CA LYS A 738 30.91 2.02 2.75
C LYS A 738 30.41 2.68 1.46
N SER A 739 31.19 3.62 0.94
CA SER A 739 30.92 4.19 -0.38
C SER A 739 31.12 3.12 -1.45
N VAL A 740 30.07 2.84 -2.23
CA VAL A 740 30.04 1.80 -3.27
C VAL A 740 29.57 2.39 -4.62
N SER A 741 29.98 1.77 -5.71
CA SER A 741 29.49 2.07 -7.06
C SER A 741 28.15 1.38 -7.27
N ILE A 742 27.15 2.14 -7.73
CA ILE A 742 25.77 1.70 -7.86
C ILE A 742 25.31 1.93 -9.30
N ALA A 743 24.70 0.91 -9.89
CA ALA A 743 23.96 1.04 -11.13
C ALA A 743 22.45 1.06 -10.82
N LEU A 744 21.78 2.18 -11.10
CA LEU A 744 20.35 2.38 -10.90
C LEU A 744 19.72 2.88 -12.20
N GLY A 745 18.69 2.19 -12.67
CA GLY A 745 17.88 2.64 -13.80
C GLY A 745 18.06 1.75 -15.04
N TRP A 746 18.04 2.34 -16.24
CA TRP A 746 18.11 1.57 -17.48
C TRP A 746 19.56 1.18 -17.79
N GLU A 747 19.84 -0.12 -17.94
CA GLU A 747 21.21 -0.66 -18.06
C GLU A 747 22.06 -0.01 -19.17
N LYS A 748 21.43 0.48 -20.25
CA LYS A 748 22.09 1.12 -21.41
C LYS A 748 22.03 2.65 -21.38
N ALA A 749 21.46 3.28 -20.35
CA ALA A 749 21.30 4.73 -20.29
C ALA A 749 22.57 5.45 -19.85
N ALA A 750 22.69 6.71 -20.28
CA ALA A 750 23.65 7.65 -19.68
C ALA A 750 23.29 7.86 -18.20
N ASN A 751 24.30 8.01 -17.34
CA ASN A 751 24.14 8.22 -15.89
C ASN A 751 23.42 7.08 -15.13
N VAL A 752 23.46 5.84 -15.66
CA VAL A 752 22.99 4.66 -14.92
C VAL A 752 23.87 4.35 -13.71
N ARG A 753 25.16 4.70 -13.77
CA ARG A 753 26.12 4.47 -12.68
C ARG A 753 26.46 5.76 -11.94
N THR A 754 26.56 5.64 -10.63
CA THR A 754 26.99 6.70 -9.71
C THR A 754 27.68 6.10 -8.49
N THR A 755 28.44 6.91 -7.77
CA THR A 755 29.12 6.52 -6.54
C THR A 755 28.38 7.11 -5.35
N LEU A 756 28.13 6.30 -4.32
CA LEU A 756 27.49 6.78 -3.10
C LEU A 756 28.40 7.84 -2.42
N PRO A 757 27.92 9.05 -2.12
CA PRO A 757 28.71 10.07 -1.44
C PRO A 757 29.19 9.61 -0.05
N ALA A 758 30.35 10.08 0.39
CA ALA A 758 30.96 9.63 1.64
C ALA A 758 30.09 9.97 2.88
N GLU A 759 29.35 11.08 2.82
CA GLU A 759 28.43 11.55 3.84
C GLU A 759 27.15 10.70 4.00
N ALA A 760 26.83 9.89 2.99
CA ALA A 760 25.67 9.00 2.94
C ALA A 760 25.97 7.61 3.53
N VAL A 761 27.23 7.28 3.77
CA VAL A 761 27.64 5.99 4.35
C VAL A 761 27.04 5.79 5.74
N GLY A 762 26.48 4.61 5.98
CA GLY A 762 25.84 4.25 7.26
C GLY A 762 24.46 4.88 7.49
N LYS A 763 23.87 5.57 6.50
CA LYS A 763 22.54 6.18 6.59
C LYS A 763 21.67 5.73 5.42
N TRP A 764 20.34 5.78 5.60
CA TRP A 764 19.41 5.69 4.47
C TRP A 764 19.54 6.95 3.62
N TYR A 765 19.95 6.78 2.38
CA TYR A 765 20.13 7.83 1.39
C TYR A 765 19.30 7.52 0.15
N ARG A 766 18.62 8.54 -0.38
CA ARG A 766 17.78 8.40 -1.58
C ARG A 766 18.60 8.79 -2.80
N LEU A 767 18.98 7.80 -3.59
CA LEU A 767 19.62 8.03 -4.87
C LEU A 767 18.56 8.24 -5.95
N SER A 768 18.75 9.19 -6.85
CA SER A 768 17.85 9.42 -7.98
C SER A 768 18.56 9.93 -9.22
N ALA A 769 17.95 9.70 -10.39
CA ALA A 769 18.43 10.19 -11.67
C ALA A 769 17.25 10.37 -12.65
N VAL A 770 17.41 11.26 -13.63
CA VAL A 770 16.52 11.35 -14.80
C VAL A 770 17.24 10.69 -15.98
N GLN A 771 16.58 9.73 -16.62
CA GLN A 771 17.17 8.88 -17.65
C GLN A 771 16.20 8.67 -18.82
N ASN A 772 16.73 8.74 -20.05
CA ASN A 772 16.00 8.30 -21.24
C ASN A 772 16.07 6.77 -21.36
N ARG A 773 14.94 6.11 -21.65
CA ARG A 773 14.92 4.65 -21.84
C ARG A 773 15.47 4.25 -23.22
N PRO A 774 16.63 3.57 -23.29
CA PRO A 774 17.16 3.03 -24.55
C PRO A 774 16.38 1.77 -24.97
N ALA A 775 16.27 1.53 -26.28
CA ALA A 775 15.57 0.37 -26.81
C ALA A 775 16.18 -0.97 -26.33
N GLY A 776 15.34 -1.89 -25.86
CA GLY A 776 15.75 -3.21 -25.37
C GLY A 776 16.68 -3.16 -24.16
N SER A 777 16.50 -2.17 -23.28
CA SER A 777 17.26 -2.02 -22.03
C SER A 777 16.45 -2.55 -20.85
N SER A 778 17.02 -3.46 -20.08
CA SER A 778 16.45 -3.89 -18.79
C SER A 778 16.62 -2.80 -17.72
N PHE A 779 15.78 -2.86 -16.68
CA PHE A 779 15.91 -1.97 -15.52
C PHE A 779 16.69 -2.67 -14.42
N VAL A 780 17.70 -2.00 -13.86
CA VAL A 780 18.68 -2.58 -12.95
C VAL A 780 18.79 -1.81 -11.65
N CYS A 781 19.04 -2.55 -10.58
CA CYS A 781 19.47 -2.02 -9.28
C CYS A 781 20.61 -2.89 -8.76
N TYR A 782 21.84 -2.47 -9.05
CA TYR A 782 23.06 -3.19 -8.72
C TYR A 782 24.00 -2.35 -7.87
N ALA A 783 24.80 -3.01 -7.05
CA ALA A 783 25.99 -2.45 -6.42
C ALA A 783 27.22 -3.30 -6.71
N ASP A 784 28.37 -2.64 -6.81
CA ASP A 784 29.67 -3.28 -6.82
C ASP A 784 30.12 -3.41 -5.36
N VAL A 785 30.28 -4.65 -4.88
CA VAL A 785 30.48 -4.98 -3.46
C VAL A 785 31.69 -5.91 -3.27
N ASP A 786 32.34 -5.79 -2.13
CA ASP A 786 33.34 -6.73 -1.60
C ASP A 786 32.75 -7.55 -0.45
N THR A 787 33.42 -8.63 -0.05
CA THR A 787 32.91 -9.62 0.93
C THR A 787 32.50 -9.01 2.28
N ASP A 788 33.09 -7.89 2.67
CA ASP A 788 32.84 -7.21 3.94
C ASP A 788 31.77 -6.10 3.84
N ASP A 789 31.25 -5.86 2.65
CA ASP A 789 30.26 -4.81 2.41
C ASP A 789 28.87 -5.29 2.74
N THR A 790 28.07 -4.36 3.26
CA THR A 790 26.62 -4.54 3.37
C THR A 790 25.94 -3.41 2.64
N VAL A 791 25.06 -3.74 1.70
CA VAL A 791 24.25 -2.77 0.94
C VAL A 791 22.80 -3.22 1.00
N ALA A 792 21.89 -2.34 1.40
CA ALA A 792 20.46 -2.58 1.46
C ALA A 792 19.72 -1.64 0.51
N PHE A 793 18.72 -2.16 -0.21
CA PHE A 793 17.84 -1.39 -1.09
C PHE A 793 16.38 -1.52 -0.67
N ARG A 794 15.61 -0.44 -0.84
CA ARG A 794 14.16 -0.43 -0.67
C ARG A 794 13.53 0.66 -1.54
N ASN A 795 12.21 0.60 -1.68
CA ASN A 795 11.39 1.64 -2.29
C ASN A 795 11.97 2.13 -3.62
N ILE A 796 12.21 1.20 -4.54
CA ILE A 796 12.66 1.56 -5.88
C ILE A 796 11.48 2.15 -6.66
N MET A 797 11.74 3.19 -7.43
CA MET A 797 10.75 3.88 -8.22
C MET A 797 11.29 4.13 -9.61
N CYS A 798 10.47 3.87 -10.62
CA CYS A 798 10.68 4.37 -11.97
C CYS A 798 9.35 4.92 -12.47
N SER A 799 9.32 6.17 -12.88
CA SER A 799 8.10 6.84 -13.34
C SER A 799 8.42 7.68 -14.56
N ALA A 800 7.54 7.67 -15.56
CA ALA A 800 7.67 8.56 -16.70
C ALA A 800 7.52 10.01 -16.23
N GLY A 801 8.44 10.88 -16.63
CA GLY A 801 8.57 12.25 -16.15
C GLY A 801 9.99 12.57 -15.66
N ASN A 802 10.19 13.79 -15.18
CA ASN A 802 11.49 14.30 -14.73
C ASN A 802 11.47 14.85 -13.29
N MET A 803 10.35 14.68 -12.58
CA MET A 803 10.15 15.17 -11.22
C MET A 803 10.21 14.03 -10.20
N LEU A 804 11.15 14.08 -9.27
CA LEU A 804 11.23 13.10 -8.18
C LEU A 804 10.04 13.31 -7.21
N THR A 805 9.20 12.29 -7.08
CA THR A 805 8.11 12.25 -6.09
C THR A 805 8.45 11.29 -4.96
N GLU A 806 7.64 11.25 -3.90
CA GLU A 806 7.71 10.13 -2.96
C GLU A 806 7.44 8.79 -3.65
N TRP A 807 7.96 7.71 -3.06
CA TRP A 807 7.72 6.37 -3.58
C TRP A 807 6.21 6.08 -3.59
N SER A 808 5.72 5.49 -4.68
CA SER A 808 4.34 4.99 -4.79
C SER A 808 4.33 3.53 -5.22
N PRO A 809 3.31 2.75 -4.82
CA PRO A 809 3.10 1.40 -5.36
C PRO A 809 2.78 1.47 -6.86
N SER A 810 3.08 0.39 -7.59
CA SER A 810 2.69 0.30 -9.00
C SER A 810 1.18 0.11 -9.17
N VAL A 811 0.68 0.30 -10.39
CA VAL A 811 -0.72 0.00 -10.73
C VAL A 811 -1.05 -1.47 -10.44
N GLU A 812 -0.12 -2.38 -10.70
CA GLU A 812 -0.27 -3.80 -10.38
C GLU A 812 -0.33 -4.04 -8.87
N ASP A 813 0.53 -3.39 -8.09
CA ASP A 813 0.55 -3.52 -6.63
C ASP A 813 -0.74 -2.97 -6.00
N VAL A 814 -1.26 -1.86 -6.54
CA VAL A 814 -2.56 -1.29 -6.14
C VAL A 814 -3.69 -2.26 -6.50
N GLN A 815 -3.66 -2.87 -7.68
CA GLN A 815 -4.67 -3.86 -8.08
C GLN A 815 -4.65 -5.10 -7.16
N LYS A 816 -3.46 -5.62 -6.82
CA LYS A 816 -3.28 -6.70 -5.83
C LYS A 816 -3.84 -6.32 -4.44
N GLN A 817 -3.81 -5.05 -4.06
CA GLN A 817 -4.40 -4.57 -2.81
C GLN A 817 -5.93 -4.46 -2.90
N ILE A 818 -6.45 -3.93 -4.00
CA ILE A 818 -7.89 -3.82 -4.27
C ILE A 818 -8.54 -5.21 -4.26
N ASP A 819 -7.93 -6.21 -4.90
CA ASP A 819 -8.51 -7.55 -4.96
C ASP A 819 -8.53 -8.24 -3.60
N ARG A 820 -7.50 -8.02 -2.76
CA ARG A 820 -7.52 -8.46 -1.35
C ARG A 820 -8.62 -7.77 -0.53
N ALA A 821 -8.85 -6.47 -0.75
CA ALA A 821 -9.90 -5.72 -0.07
C ALA A 821 -11.30 -6.18 -0.50
N LYS A 822 -11.50 -6.50 -1.79
CA LYS A 822 -12.76 -7.07 -2.30
C LYS A 822 -13.11 -8.39 -1.60
N ILE A 823 -12.16 -9.32 -1.51
CA ILE A 823 -12.38 -10.60 -0.79
C ILE A 823 -12.79 -10.36 0.67
N ALA A 824 -12.19 -9.38 1.36
CA ALA A 824 -12.57 -9.04 2.73
C ALA A 824 -13.97 -8.39 2.82
N ALA A 825 -14.34 -7.56 1.85
CA ALA A 825 -15.66 -6.94 1.75
C ALA A 825 -16.76 -7.96 1.45
N ASP A 826 -16.51 -8.87 0.50
CA ASP A 826 -17.43 -9.96 0.14
C ASP A 826 -17.69 -10.87 1.35
N ASN A 827 -16.65 -11.20 2.11
CA ASN A 827 -16.79 -11.93 3.38
C ASN A 827 -17.66 -11.17 4.40
N LEU A 828 -17.47 -9.85 4.54
CA LEU A 828 -18.24 -9.03 5.47
C LEU A 828 -19.72 -8.94 5.04
N GLU A 829 -19.99 -8.76 3.76
CA GLU A 829 -21.35 -8.69 3.23
C GLU A 829 -22.07 -10.04 3.38
N TYR A 830 -21.39 -11.14 3.10
CA TYR A 830 -21.91 -12.48 3.31
C TYR A 830 -22.27 -12.73 4.78
N LEU A 831 -21.36 -12.39 5.71
CA LEU A 831 -21.62 -12.53 7.15
C LEU A 831 -22.78 -11.65 7.63
N LYS A 832 -22.91 -10.42 7.11
CA LYS A 832 -24.06 -9.55 7.43
C LYS A 832 -25.39 -10.14 6.97
N LYS A 833 -25.43 -10.77 5.79
CA LYS A 833 -26.63 -11.46 5.27
C LYS A 833 -26.96 -12.73 6.05
N ALA A 834 -25.95 -13.55 6.36
CA ALA A 834 -26.13 -14.83 7.04
C ALA A 834 -26.56 -14.70 8.52
N PHE A 835 -26.30 -13.56 9.17
CA PHE A 835 -26.52 -13.35 10.60
C PHE A 835 -27.27 -12.04 10.92
N ALA A 836 -28.19 -11.61 10.04
CA ALA A 836 -28.83 -10.29 10.10
C ALA A 836 -29.73 -10.03 11.33
N GLU A 837 -30.13 -11.07 12.10
CA GLU A 837 -31.19 -10.97 13.13
C GLU A 837 -30.79 -11.41 14.57
N ASP A 838 -29.52 -11.65 14.90
CA ASP A 838 -29.15 -12.22 16.22
C ASP A 838 -28.61 -11.20 17.25
N GLU A 839 -29.22 -11.16 18.45
CA GLU A 839 -28.71 -10.47 19.66
C GLU A 839 -27.96 -11.45 20.59
N THR A 840 -26.78 -11.06 21.08
CA THR A 840 -25.95 -11.87 21.99
C THR A 840 -26.35 -11.69 23.47
N ILE A 841 -26.67 -12.77 24.19
CA ILE A 841 -26.79 -12.76 25.67
C ILE A 841 -25.63 -13.55 26.29
N ILE A 842 -24.94 -12.96 27.28
CA ILE A 842 -23.86 -13.63 28.05
C ILE A 842 -24.29 -13.78 29.51
N SER A 843 -24.23 -15.00 30.04
CA SER A 843 -24.20 -15.27 31.47
C SER A 843 -23.51 -16.61 31.77
N GLY A 844 -22.32 -16.55 32.38
CA GLY A 844 -21.81 -17.63 33.25
C GLY A 844 -21.16 -18.88 32.62
N GLY A 845 -20.92 -18.93 31.31
CA GLY A 845 -20.14 -20.02 30.70
C GLY A 845 -20.57 -20.41 29.29
N MET A 846 -20.47 -19.47 28.35
CA MET A 846 -20.54 -19.60 26.88
C MET A 846 -21.79 -20.28 26.24
N THR A 847 -22.69 -19.45 25.71
CA THR A 847 -23.71 -19.78 24.69
C THR A 847 -23.40 -18.95 23.44
N LEU A 848 -23.07 -19.59 22.32
CA LEU A 848 -22.77 -18.92 21.04
C LEU A 848 -24.08 -18.71 20.27
N GLY A 849 -24.49 -17.45 20.06
CA GLY A 849 -25.71 -17.13 19.33
C GLY A 849 -25.61 -17.25 17.81
N SER A 850 -24.39 -17.12 17.23
CA SER A 850 -24.25 -17.01 15.76
C SER A 850 -22.98 -17.67 15.22
N PHE A 851 -21.84 -16.97 15.22
CA PHE A 851 -20.60 -17.46 14.59
C PHE A 851 -19.35 -16.95 15.30
N LEU A 852 -18.41 -17.86 15.58
CA LEU A 852 -17.07 -17.57 16.09
C LEU A 852 -16.05 -18.00 15.03
N GLY A 853 -15.41 -17.03 14.37
CA GLY A 853 -14.42 -17.29 13.32
C GLY A 853 -12.98 -16.95 13.73
N VAL A 854 -12.02 -17.70 13.19
CA VAL A 854 -10.58 -17.44 13.29
C VAL A 854 -10.09 -16.90 11.94
N LYS A 855 -9.43 -15.74 11.97
CA LYS A 855 -8.89 -15.09 10.77
C LYS A 855 -7.41 -15.43 10.58
N ASN A 856 -6.99 -15.59 9.32
CA ASN A 856 -5.57 -15.68 8.95
C ASN A 856 -4.94 -14.28 8.79
N SER A 857 -3.64 -14.22 8.44
CA SER A 857 -2.91 -12.98 8.16
C SER A 857 -3.49 -12.17 7.00
N ALA A 858 -4.18 -12.83 6.06
CA ALA A 858 -4.92 -12.18 4.97
C ALA A 858 -6.33 -11.71 5.38
N LYS A 859 -6.66 -11.76 6.69
CA LYS A 859 -7.95 -11.40 7.29
C LYS A 859 -9.15 -12.24 6.80
N ALA A 860 -8.91 -13.32 6.04
CA ALA A 860 -9.93 -14.29 5.66
C ALA A 860 -10.25 -15.20 6.85
N VAL A 861 -11.52 -15.60 6.98
CA VAL A 861 -11.94 -16.55 8.01
C VAL A 861 -11.63 -17.96 7.52
N VAL A 862 -10.70 -18.64 8.18
CA VAL A 862 -10.16 -19.95 7.75
C VAL A 862 -10.59 -21.11 8.66
N ALA A 863 -11.18 -20.78 9.81
CA ALA A 863 -11.77 -21.73 10.74
C ALA A 863 -12.91 -21.05 11.51
N GLY A 864 -13.83 -21.83 12.07
CA GLY A 864 -14.86 -21.28 12.93
C GLY A 864 -15.83 -22.31 13.52
N ILE A 865 -16.70 -21.81 14.39
CA ILE A 865 -17.81 -22.51 15.03
C ILE A 865 -19.08 -21.71 14.74
N THR A 866 -20.12 -22.35 14.22
CA THR A 866 -21.42 -21.73 13.96
C THR A 866 -22.54 -22.43 14.73
N GLY A 867 -23.56 -21.67 15.15
CA GLY A 867 -24.80 -22.21 15.69
C GLY A 867 -25.87 -22.51 14.63
N LYS A 868 -25.68 -22.03 13.39
CA LYS A 868 -26.66 -22.10 12.29
C LYS A 868 -26.04 -22.52 10.96
N ASN A 869 -26.86 -23.04 10.05
CA ASN A 869 -26.44 -23.44 8.71
C ASN A 869 -26.05 -22.22 7.86
N PHE A 870 -24.80 -22.17 7.36
CA PHE A 870 -24.27 -21.02 6.62
C PHE A 870 -25.02 -20.71 5.33
N LEU A 871 -25.65 -21.71 4.70
CA LEU A 871 -26.34 -21.56 3.40
C LEU A 871 -27.77 -21.03 3.56
N THR A 872 -28.40 -21.28 4.71
CA THR A 872 -29.84 -21.00 4.91
C THR A 872 -30.13 -20.05 6.07
N GLY A 873 -29.16 -19.79 6.96
CA GLY A 873 -29.34 -18.96 8.15
C GLY A 873 -30.29 -19.57 9.19
N GLN A 874 -30.66 -20.84 9.04
CA GLN A 874 -31.57 -21.57 9.94
C GLN A 874 -30.79 -22.44 10.94
N ASP A 875 -31.45 -22.83 12.03
CA ASP A 875 -30.90 -23.79 12.98
C ASP A 875 -30.63 -25.14 12.30
N PHE A 876 -29.56 -25.81 12.70
CA PHE A 876 -29.21 -27.12 12.16
C PHE A 876 -30.23 -28.19 12.55
N ALA A 877 -30.69 -28.98 11.58
CA ALA A 877 -31.42 -30.20 11.88
C ALA A 877 -30.48 -31.25 12.50
N PRO A 878 -30.94 -32.13 13.41
CA PRO A 878 -30.10 -33.14 14.07
C PRO A 878 -29.39 -34.12 13.13
N ASP A 879 -29.86 -34.24 11.88
CA ASP A 879 -29.35 -35.11 10.83
C ASP A 879 -28.67 -34.34 9.67
N ASP A 880 -28.55 -33.01 9.77
CA ASP A 880 -28.00 -32.16 8.72
C ASP A 880 -26.51 -32.47 8.45
N ARG A 881 -26.18 -32.73 7.18
CA ARG A 881 -24.80 -32.87 6.66
C ARG A 881 -24.50 -31.89 5.53
N SER A 882 -25.40 -30.95 5.26
CA SER A 882 -25.24 -29.99 4.17
C SER A 882 -24.13 -28.97 4.45
N CYS A 883 -23.88 -28.66 5.73
CA CYS A 883 -22.92 -27.64 6.12
C CYS A 883 -22.25 -27.95 7.49
N PRO A 884 -20.95 -27.67 7.70
CA PRO A 884 -20.27 -27.98 8.96
C PRO A 884 -20.56 -26.96 10.06
N MET A 885 -20.74 -27.46 11.29
CA MET A 885 -20.88 -26.68 12.52
C MET A 885 -19.52 -26.16 13.03
N ILE A 886 -18.48 -26.97 12.91
CA ILE A 886 -17.09 -26.58 13.19
C ILE A 886 -16.27 -26.84 11.94
N PHE A 887 -15.47 -25.88 11.51
CA PHE A 887 -14.57 -26.07 10.37
C PHE A 887 -13.20 -25.46 10.61
N ALA A 888 -12.17 -26.01 9.96
CA ALA A 888 -10.82 -25.44 9.94
C ALA A 888 -10.06 -25.84 8.66
N GLY A 889 -9.23 -24.92 8.17
CA GLY A 889 -8.48 -25.10 6.93
C GLY A 889 -9.29 -24.78 5.67
N ALA A 890 -10.24 -23.84 5.76
CA ALA A 890 -10.96 -23.28 4.61
C ALA A 890 -10.21 -22.09 4.00
N ALA A 891 -10.42 -21.81 2.71
CA ALA A 891 -9.88 -20.61 2.05
C ALA A 891 -10.64 -19.33 2.43
N SER A 892 -11.93 -19.46 2.74
CA SER A 892 -12.81 -18.39 3.22
C SER A 892 -13.98 -18.97 4.05
N ALA A 893 -14.84 -18.10 4.59
CA ALA A 893 -16.05 -18.54 5.29
C ALA A 893 -17.06 -19.23 4.34
N ALA A 894 -17.11 -18.82 3.07
CA ALA A 894 -17.99 -19.44 2.06
C ALA A 894 -17.50 -20.85 1.68
N ASP A 895 -16.21 -21.12 1.83
CA ASP A 895 -15.59 -22.40 1.50
C ASP A 895 -15.60 -23.40 2.67
N ALA A 896 -16.37 -23.14 3.74
CA ALA A 896 -16.44 -23.99 4.92
C ALA A 896 -16.79 -25.46 4.58
N ASP A 897 -17.64 -25.68 3.59
CA ASP A 897 -18.01 -27.02 3.11
C ASP A 897 -16.83 -27.79 2.49
N SER A 898 -15.79 -27.09 2.05
CA SER A 898 -14.57 -27.67 1.48
C SER A 898 -13.39 -27.69 2.47
N ALA A 899 -13.61 -27.29 3.72
CA ALA A 899 -12.55 -27.24 4.73
C ALA A 899 -11.92 -28.62 5.00
N LYS A 900 -10.61 -28.63 5.24
CA LYS A 900 -9.86 -29.87 5.54
C LYS A 900 -10.34 -30.55 6.82
N PHE A 901 -10.77 -29.78 7.83
CA PHE A 901 -11.40 -30.31 9.05
C PHE A 901 -12.82 -29.78 9.17
N ARG A 902 -13.80 -30.67 9.38
CA ARG A 902 -15.23 -30.37 9.46
C ARG A 902 -15.89 -31.24 10.52
N VAL A 903 -16.73 -30.66 11.36
CA VAL A 903 -17.64 -31.37 12.27
C VAL A 903 -19.05 -30.94 11.92
N TYR A 904 -19.91 -31.91 11.61
CA TYR A 904 -21.31 -31.69 11.24
C TYR A 904 -22.21 -31.73 12.49
N PRO A 905 -23.42 -31.14 12.42
CA PRO A 905 -24.38 -31.12 13.52
C PRO A 905 -24.73 -32.49 14.12
N ASN A 906 -24.77 -33.53 13.28
CA ASN A 906 -25.01 -34.90 13.72
C ASN A 906 -23.78 -35.59 14.36
N GLY A 907 -22.71 -34.83 14.62
CA GLY A 907 -21.46 -35.31 15.21
C GLY A 907 -20.50 -35.99 14.22
N ALA A 908 -20.87 -36.14 12.95
CA ALA A 908 -19.95 -36.66 11.94
C ALA A 908 -18.74 -35.73 11.80
N THR A 909 -17.54 -36.29 11.77
CA THR A 909 -16.30 -35.52 11.63
C THR A 909 -15.57 -35.96 10.36
N TYR A 910 -15.13 -34.99 9.57
CA TYR A 910 -14.25 -35.16 8.43
C TYR A 910 -12.93 -34.46 8.71
N ALA A 911 -11.82 -35.13 8.45
CA ALA A 911 -10.48 -34.57 8.62
C ALA A 911 -9.55 -35.09 7.52
N GLU A 912 -8.98 -34.18 6.73
CA GLU A 912 -7.94 -34.44 5.74
C GLU A 912 -6.58 -34.08 6.34
N GLU A 913 -5.57 -34.94 6.17
CA GLU A 913 -4.20 -34.77 6.72
C GLU A 913 -4.08 -34.77 8.26
N ALA A 914 -5.01 -35.41 8.98
CA ALA A 914 -4.96 -35.47 10.45
C ALA A 914 -3.75 -36.29 10.99
N TYR A 915 -2.96 -35.70 11.89
CA TYR A 915 -1.90 -36.40 12.64
C TYR A 915 -2.40 -36.76 14.05
N ILE A 916 -2.66 -38.05 14.30
CA ILE A 916 -3.12 -38.54 15.60
C ILE A 916 -2.00 -39.32 16.28
N LYS A 917 -1.52 -38.83 17.43
CA LYS A 917 -0.51 -39.50 18.26
C LYS A 917 -1.19 -40.18 19.46
N GLY A 918 -1.39 -41.50 19.40
CA GLY A 918 -2.02 -42.28 20.47
C GLY A 918 -2.77 -43.51 19.95
N THR A 919 -3.59 -44.12 20.82
CA THR A 919 -4.44 -45.25 20.46
C THR A 919 -5.80 -44.76 19.97
N ILE A 920 -6.23 -45.21 18.79
CA ILE A 920 -7.59 -44.99 18.28
C ILE A 920 -8.42 -46.24 18.62
N THR A 921 -9.45 -46.10 19.44
CA THR A 921 -10.41 -47.17 19.75
C THR A 921 -11.69 -46.91 18.96
N ALA A 922 -11.87 -47.61 17.83
CA ALA A 922 -13.08 -47.56 17.02
C ALA A 922 -13.86 -48.88 17.16
N THR A 923 -15.17 -48.81 17.41
CA THR A 923 -16.03 -50.00 17.58
C THR A 923 -16.58 -50.54 16.25
N ALA A 924 -16.55 -49.74 15.18
CA ALA A 924 -16.84 -50.12 13.79
C ALA A 924 -16.36 -49.01 12.84
N GLY A 925 -15.96 -49.34 11.61
CA GLY A 925 -15.58 -48.36 10.57
C GLY A 925 -14.61 -48.88 9.52
N SER A 926 -14.32 -48.06 8.50
CA SER A 926 -13.33 -48.34 7.46
C SER A 926 -12.21 -47.29 7.49
N PHE A 927 -10.96 -47.72 7.59
CA PHE A 927 -9.74 -46.91 7.51
C PHE A 927 -9.04 -47.20 6.18
N GLY A 928 -9.32 -46.41 5.14
CA GLY A 928 -8.86 -46.73 3.78
C GLY A 928 -9.28 -48.17 3.40
N ASP A 929 -8.30 -48.99 3.03
CA ASP A 929 -8.48 -50.39 2.62
C ASP A 929 -8.69 -51.37 3.79
N PHE A 930 -8.91 -50.92 5.02
CA PHE A 930 -9.12 -51.76 6.20
C PHE A 930 -10.51 -51.57 6.81
N LYS A 931 -11.26 -52.66 7.01
CA LYS A 931 -12.55 -52.66 7.69
C LYS A 931 -12.44 -53.30 9.08
N ILE A 932 -12.92 -52.60 10.11
CA ILE A 932 -13.03 -53.11 11.48
C ILE A 932 -14.47 -53.59 11.69
N ASP A 933 -14.65 -54.89 11.89
CA ASP A 933 -15.95 -55.52 12.15
C ASP A 933 -15.85 -56.43 13.38
N GLY A 934 -16.32 -55.92 14.53
CA GLY A 934 -16.27 -56.63 15.81
C GLY A 934 -14.83 -57.00 16.23
N LEU A 935 -14.56 -58.30 16.34
CA LEU A 935 -13.27 -58.86 16.78
C LEU A 935 -12.23 -59.02 15.65
N TYR A 936 -12.54 -58.59 14.42
CA TYR A 936 -11.67 -58.83 13.25
C TYR A 936 -11.28 -57.53 12.51
N LEU A 937 -10.03 -57.52 12.03
CA LEU A 937 -9.49 -56.55 11.06
C LEU A 937 -9.40 -57.24 9.69
N THR A 938 -10.05 -56.71 8.66
CA THR A 938 -9.98 -57.25 7.28
C THR A 938 -9.46 -56.19 6.32
N SER A 939 -8.50 -56.55 5.46
CA SER A 939 -7.92 -55.64 4.45
C SER A 939 -8.39 -56.01 3.04
N SER A 940 -8.58 -55.00 2.18
CA SER A 940 -8.91 -55.18 0.76
C SER A 940 -7.96 -54.38 -0.13
N HIS A 941 -6.87 -55.02 -0.58
CA HIS A 941 -6.20 -54.89 -1.90
C HIS A 941 -4.67 -54.58 -1.94
N ASP A 942 -4.05 -55.13 -3.01
CA ASP A 942 -2.72 -54.98 -3.64
C ASP A 942 -1.51 -55.71 -3.02
N THR A 943 -0.96 -56.63 -3.82
CA THR A 943 0.22 -57.50 -3.63
C THR A 943 1.55 -56.82 -3.30
N THR A 944 1.62 -55.50 -3.06
CA THR A 944 2.88 -54.79 -2.81
C THR A 944 3.08 -54.23 -1.41
N HIS A 945 2.09 -54.23 -0.51
CA HIS A 945 2.25 -53.67 0.84
C HIS A 945 1.60 -54.55 1.92
N GLY A 946 2.37 -54.95 2.94
CA GLY A 946 1.92 -55.77 4.07
C GLY A 946 1.77 -54.98 5.38
N ILE A 947 0.89 -55.46 6.27
CA ILE A 947 0.66 -54.93 7.62
C ILE A 947 1.84 -55.30 8.53
N LYS A 948 2.47 -54.32 9.19
CA LYS A 948 3.51 -54.55 10.21
C LYS A 948 2.95 -54.21 11.60
N ILE A 949 2.50 -55.22 12.34
CA ILE A 949 2.35 -55.12 13.81
C ILE A 949 3.76 -55.44 14.37
N GLY A 950 4.22 -54.76 15.42
CA GLY A 950 5.61 -54.83 15.94
C GLY A 950 6.09 -56.23 16.36
N ASP A 951 7.13 -56.33 17.20
CA ASP A 951 7.86 -57.58 17.55
C ASP A 951 7.05 -58.69 18.28
N GLY A 952 5.71 -58.67 18.23
CA GLY A 952 4.80 -59.62 18.86
C GLY A 952 3.93 -60.37 17.85
N VAL A 953 4.05 -61.69 17.88
CA VAL A 953 3.23 -62.70 17.19
C VAL A 953 1.73 -62.51 17.48
N CYS A 954 0.87 -62.56 16.45
CA CYS A 954 -0.58 -62.74 16.61
C CYS A 954 -0.94 -64.22 16.33
N SER A 955 -1.68 -64.83 17.26
CA SER A 955 -2.12 -66.22 17.23
C SER A 955 -3.64 -66.30 17.06
N SER A 956 -4.14 -67.32 16.36
CA SER A 956 -5.52 -67.79 16.55
C SER A 956 -5.63 -69.31 16.36
N TRP A 957 -6.16 -69.98 17.39
CA TRP A 957 -6.64 -71.37 17.45
C TRP A 957 -8.16 -71.38 17.19
N ASN A 958 -8.85 -72.41 16.69
CA ASN A 958 -8.46 -73.68 16.07
C ASN A 958 -9.70 -74.35 15.43
N GLY A 959 -9.49 -75.47 14.75
CA GLY A 959 -10.53 -76.43 14.39
C GLY A 959 -10.07 -77.89 14.27
N ASP A 960 -8.79 -78.18 14.02
CA ASP A 960 -8.22 -79.54 14.17
C ASP A 960 -6.68 -79.58 14.30
N SER A 961 -6.20 -79.06 15.43
CA SER A 961 -5.05 -79.60 16.18
C SER A 961 -3.65 -79.59 15.53
N LYS A 962 -3.03 -78.40 15.41
CA LYS A 962 -1.64 -78.12 15.86
C LYS A 962 -1.29 -76.64 15.72
N ALA A 963 -0.64 -76.08 16.75
CA ALA A 963 -0.01 -74.77 16.70
C ALA A 963 1.41 -74.86 17.24
N TYR A 964 2.34 -74.23 16.54
CA TYR A 964 3.72 -74.12 17.01
C TYR A 964 4.25 -72.71 16.74
N PHE A 965 4.72 -72.12 17.83
CA PHE A 965 5.32 -70.80 17.95
C PHE A 965 6.81 -70.87 17.56
N SER A 966 7.32 -69.84 16.86
CA SER A 966 8.77 -69.58 16.82
C SER A 966 9.09 -68.54 17.89
N ALA A 967 9.76 -68.98 18.96
CA ALA A 967 10.42 -68.11 19.92
C ALA A 967 11.93 -68.42 19.89
N ILE A 968 12.69 -67.43 19.40
CA ILE A 968 13.97 -66.94 19.93
C ILE A 968 15.16 -67.92 19.94
N GLY A 969 16.28 -67.46 19.38
CA GLY A 969 17.58 -68.00 19.75
C GLY A 969 17.91 -67.67 21.20
N THR A 970 17.92 -68.69 22.07
CA THR A 970 18.86 -68.88 23.19
C THR A 970 18.70 -70.30 23.77
N PHE A 971 19.84 -70.94 24.06
CA PHE A 971 19.99 -72.28 24.63
C PHE A 971 19.41 -72.40 26.06
N PHE A 972 19.01 -73.61 26.50
CA PHE A 972 19.73 -74.42 27.51
C PHE A 972 19.02 -75.75 27.91
N ASN A 973 19.72 -76.84 27.59
CA ASN A 973 20.06 -78.02 28.40
C ASN A 973 19.09 -79.19 28.73
N THR A 974 19.67 -80.39 28.52
CA THR A 974 19.40 -81.76 29.06
C THR A 974 17.96 -82.27 29.05
N SER A 975 17.59 -83.38 28.42
CA SER A 975 18.30 -84.67 28.28
C SER A 975 17.55 -85.56 27.28
N THR A 976 18.29 -86.33 26.49
CA THR A 976 17.80 -87.25 25.45
C THR A 976 17.21 -88.53 26.05
N PRO A 977 16.33 -89.24 25.31
CA PRO A 977 16.79 -90.53 24.79
C PRO A 977 16.40 -90.83 23.32
N THR A 978 17.41 -91.32 22.59
CA THR A 978 17.37 -92.36 21.55
C THR A 978 16.14 -92.47 20.63
N GLY A 979 16.30 -92.00 19.38
CA GLY A 979 15.41 -92.40 18.29
C GLY A 979 15.22 -91.43 17.12
N ALA A 980 15.81 -90.24 17.11
CA ALA A 980 15.61 -89.27 16.03
C ALA A 980 16.91 -88.96 15.28
N SER A 981 17.05 -89.59 14.12
CA SER A 981 18.11 -89.35 13.15
C SER A 981 17.83 -88.07 12.36
N GLY A 982 18.84 -87.19 12.30
CA GLY A 982 19.16 -86.42 11.11
C GLY A 982 18.27 -85.21 10.80
N ILE A 983 18.69 -84.05 11.29
CA ILE A 983 18.33 -82.73 10.75
C ILE A 983 18.84 -82.63 9.31
N TRP A 984 17.93 -82.41 8.37
CA TRP A 984 18.22 -81.86 7.05
C TRP A 984 17.20 -80.76 6.77
N ALA A 985 17.71 -79.54 6.60
CA ALA A 985 16.93 -78.39 6.21
C ALA A 985 16.38 -78.60 4.79
N GLN A 986 15.06 -78.74 4.67
CA GLN A 986 14.36 -78.55 3.41
C GLN A 986 12.92 -78.15 3.72
N PHE A 987 12.56 -76.92 3.33
CA PHE A 987 11.19 -76.43 3.38
C PHE A 987 10.30 -77.35 2.54
N CYS A 988 9.50 -78.19 3.20
CA CYS A 988 8.34 -78.82 2.56
C CYS A 988 7.25 -77.75 2.42
N SER A 989 7.20 -77.10 1.26
CA SER A 989 6.09 -76.23 0.85
C SER A 989 5.02 -77.05 0.14
N GLU A 990 4.11 -77.65 0.90
CA GLU A 990 2.86 -78.28 0.43
C GLU A 990 1.87 -78.15 1.61
N TRP A 991 0.67 -77.56 1.54
CA TRP A 991 -0.32 -77.66 0.47
C TRP A 991 -1.47 -76.62 0.62
N THR A 992 -1.92 -76.11 -0.52
CA THR A 992 -3.33 -76.06 -0.94
C THR A 992 -4.34 -75.32 -0.04
N ILE A 993 -4.51 -74.03 -0.35
CA ILE A 993 -5.76 -73.26 -0.30
C ILE A 993 -7.04 -74.13 -0.41
N GLY A 994 -8.07 -73.79 0.34
CA GLY A 994 -9.44 -74.20 0.03
C GLY A 994 -10.24 -72.94 -0.25
N LYS A 995 -11.03 -72.95 -1.33
CA LYS A 995 -12.05 -71.94 -1.65
C LYS A 995 -11.52 -70.56 -2.06
N VAL A 996 -11.71 -70.25 -3.34
CA VAL A 996 -12.26 -68.95 -3.74
C VAL A 996 -13.77 -69.12 -3.69
N ASP A 997 -14.50 -68.20 -3.06
CA ASP A 997 -15.87 -67.80 -3.42
C ASP A 997 -16.16 -66.49 -2.64
N ALA A 998 -16.49 -65.35 -3.23
CA ALA A 998 -16.62 -64.97 -4.63
C ALA A 998 -16.30 -63.46 -4.70
N GLY A 999 -15.23 -63.09 -5.43
CA GLY A 999 -14.78 -61.71 -5.53
C GLY A 999 -13.26 -61.53 -5.46
N GLN A 1000 -12.54 -62.09 -6.43
CA GLN A 1000 -11.21 -61.63 -6.91
C GLN A 1000 -9.97 -61.77 -6.00
N ALA A 1001 -9.53 -63.01 -5.82
CA ALA A 1001 -8.12 -63.42 -5.94
C ALA A 1001 -8.08 -64.93 -6.23
N TYR A 1002 -7.64 -65.31 -7.43
CA TYR A 1002 -7.49 -66.71 -7.82
C TYR A 1002 -6.08 -67.20 -7.49
N VAL A 1003 -6.06 -68.25 -6.69
CA VAL A 1003 -4.91 -69.04 -6.28
C VAL A 1003 -4.64 -70.13 -7.32
N CYS A 1004 -3.38 -70.29 -7.72
CA CYS A 1004 -2.91 -71.49 -8.44
C CYS A 1004 -2.63 -72.63 -7.45
N PHE A 1005 -3.25 -73.78 -7.66
CA PHE A 1005 -2.86 -75.05 -7.03
C PHE A 1005 -1.81 -75.75 -7.88
N TYR A 1006 -0.62 -75.93 -7.32
CA TYR A 1006 0.29 -76.97 -7.77
C TYR A 1006 -0.17 -78.28 -7.14
N ALA A 1007 -0.73 -79.21 -7.91
CA ALA A 1007 -0.93 -80.58 -7.47
C ALA A 1007 0.38 -81.35 -7.77
N PRO A 1008 1.13 -81.80 -6.75
CA PRO A 1008 2.17 -82.80 -6.96
C PRO A 1008 1.44 -84.08 -7.37
N GLY A 1009 1.71 -84.53 -8.59
CA GLY A 1009 1.39 -85.88 -8.98
C GLY A 1009 1.99 -86.85 -7.97
N ILE A 1010 1.13 -87.66 -7.38
CA ILE A 1010 1.48 -88.94 -6.79
C ILE A 1010 2.48 -89.61 -7.73
N LYS A 1011 3.61 -90.07 -7.18
CA LYS A 1011 4.51 -91.00 -7.88
C LYS A 1011 3.71 -92.25 -8.26
N THR A 1012 3.12 -92.25 -9.44
CA THR A 1012 2.96 -93.48 -10.21
C THR A 1012 4.01 -93.45 -11.29
N SER A 1013 4.87 -94.46 -11.26
CA SER A 1013 5.96 -94.68 -12.21
C SER A 1013 5.52 -94.42 -13.65
N THR A 1014 6.37 -93.69 -14.38
CA THR A 1014 6.39 -93.40 -15.83
C THR A 1014 5.62 -92.16 -16.36
N ALA A 1015 6.43 -91.13 -16.65
CA ALA A 1015 6.37 -90.16 -17.76
C ALA A 1015 5.21 -89.12 -17.91
N SER A 1016 5.57 -87.86 -17.60
CA SER A 1016 5.27 -86.58 -18.30
C SER A 1016 3.91 -86.34 -18.98
N LYS A 1017 3.12 -85.39 -18.44
CA LYS A 1017 2.47 -84.25 -19.14
C LYS A 1017 1.60 -83.46 -18.15
N ALA A 1018 1.83 -82.15 -18.04
CA ALA A 1018 0.99 -81.25 -17.27
C ALA A 1018 -0.29 -80.92 -18.07
N GLU A 1019 -1.46 -81.06 -17.44
CA GLU A 1019 -2.77 -80.70 -18.01
C GLU A 1019 -3.31 -79.45 -17.31
N HIS A 1020 -3.77 -78.45 -18.06
CA HIS A 1020 -4.38 -77.22 -17.55
C HIS A 1020 -5.85 -77.19 -17.97
N TYR A 1021 -6.77 -76.96 -17.04
CA TYR A 1021 -8.22 -76.83 -17.29
C TYR A 1021 -8.71 -75.42 -16.90
N ALA A 1022 -9.66 -74.84 -17.64
CA ALA A 1022 -10.23 -73.51 -17.37
C ALA A 1022 -11.72 -73.46 -17.71
N PHE A 1023 -12.61 -73.09 -16.77
CA PHE A 1023 -14.01 -72.64 -16.97
C PHE A 1023 -14.48 -71.94 -15.65
N TYR A 1024 -15.31 -70.89 -15.53
CA TYR A 1024 -16.26 -70.13 -16.38
C TYR A 1024 -16.51 -68.74 -15.70
N ALA A 1025 -16.90 -67.69 -16.41
CA ALA A 1025 -17.39 -66.40 -15.84
C ALA A 1025 -18.69 -65.96 -16.53
N GLN A 1026 -19.61 -65.33 -15.79
CA GLN A 1026 -20.86 -64.75 -16.35
C GLN A 1026 -20.62 -63.37 -17.00
N SER A 1027 -21.40 -63.13 -18.05
CA SER A 1027 -21.65 -61.93 -18.87
C SER A 1027 -20.77 -60.69 -18.64
N ASN A 1028 -20.07 -60.31 -19.72
CA ASN A 1028 -19.43 -59.02 -20.05
C ASN A 1028 -17.92 -58.81 -19.85
N HIS A 1029 -17.11 -59.83 -19.54
CA HIS A 1029 -15.65 -59.75 -19.71
C HIS A 1029 -15.13 -60.73 -20.77
N ILE A 1030 -14.64 -60.19 -21.90
CA ILE A 1030 -13.92 -60.93 -22.95
C ILE A 1030 -12.45 -61.02 -22.50
N MET A 1031 -11.94 -62.24 -22.23
CA MET A 1031 -10.53 -62.45 -21.90
C MET A 1031 -9.81 -63.18 -23.04
N THR A 1032 -8.71 -62.61 -23.52
CA THR A 1032 -7.74 -63.27 -24.42
C THR A 1032 -6.84 -64.22 -23.63
N ALA A 1033 -6.79 -65.51 -24.00
CA ALA A 1033 -5.88 -66.50 -23.42
C ALA A 1033 -4.79 -66.93 -24.44
N THR A 1034 -3.51 -66.80 -24.06
CA THR A 1034 -2.35 -67.30 -24.82
C THR A 1034 -2.07 -68.77 -24.54
N GLY A 1035 -1.82 -69.57 -25.58
CA GLY A 1035 -1.27 -70.94 -25.45
C GLY A 1035 -2.09 -72.03 -26.15
N ARG A 1036 -1.60 -73.28 -26.09
CA ARG A 1036 -2.33 -74.47 -26.59
C ARG A 1036 -3.49 -74.76 -25.65
N ILE A 1037 -4.69 -74.35 -26.03
CA ILE A 1037 -5.91 -74.64 -25.27
C ILE A 1037 -6.43 -76.03 -25.70
N LYS A 1038 -6.54 -76.94 -24.74
CA LYS A 1038 -7.34 -78.17 -24.86
C LYS A 1038 -8.48 -78.07 -23.85
N GLY A 1039 -9.68 -77.80 -24.34
CA GLY A 1039 -10.88 -77.72 -23.51
C GLY A 1039 -11.86 -78.84 -23.86
N PHE A 1040 -12.48 -79.44 -22.84
CA PHE A 1040 -13.68 -80.26 -22.98
C PHE A 1040 -14.89 -79.36 -22.77
N LEU A 1041 -15.77 -79.24 -23.77
CA LEU A 1041 -17.06 -78.55 -23.64
C LEU A 1041 -18.16 -79.62 -23.53
N HIS A 1042 -19.13 -79.39 -22.65
CA HIS A 1042 -20.05 -80.37 -22.06
C HIS A 1042 -20.63 -81.46 -23.00
N ALA A 1043 -20.71 -82.69 -22.47
CA ALA A 1043 -21.39 -83.93 -22.87
C ALA A 1043 -21.26 -84.51 -24.30
N HIS A 1044 -21.06 -83.75 -25.39
CA HIS A 1044 -21.13 -84.34 -26.75
C HIS A 1044 -20.09 -83.83 -27.75
N THR A 1045 -18.98 -83.23 -27.32
CA THR A 1045 -17.90 -82.87 -28.26
C THR A 1045 -16.56 -82.94 -27.54
N GLN A 1046 -15.75 -83.97 -27.84
CA GLN A 1046 -14.65 -84.28 -26.93
C GLN A 1046 -13.43 -83.37 -27.07
N ILE A 1047 -12.96 -82.92 -28.24
CA ILE A 1047 -11.74 -82.07 -28.29
C ILE A 1047 -11.74 -81.12 -29.49
N VAL A 1048 -11.72 -79.81 -29.24
CA VAL A 1048 -11.22 -78.80 -30.19
C VAL A 1048 -9.83 -78.38 -29.73
N SER A 1049 -8.82 -78.48 -30.60
CA SER A 1049 -7.46 -78.06 -30.29
C SER A 1049 -6.96 -77.05 -31.32
N ALA A 1050 -6.51 -75.88 -30.85
CA ALA A 1050 -5.77 -74.91 -31.65
C ALA A 1050 -4.50 -74.45 -30.92
N THR A 1051 -3.59 -73.84 -31.67
CA THR A 1051 -2.25 -73.44 -31.20
C THR A 1051 -2.11 -71.97 -30.79
N SER A 1052 -3.18 -71.15 -30.80
CA SER A 1052 -3.18 -69.74 -30.33
C SER A 1052 -4.61 -69.22 -30.05
N TYR A 1053 -4.75 -67.95 -29.65
CA TYR A 1053 -5.95 -67.35 -29.02
C TYR A 1053 -7.28 -67.70 -29.71
N ILE A 1054 -8.18 -68.32 -28.96
CA ILE A 1054 -9.57 -68.56 -29.35
C ILE A 1054 -10.47 -67.67 -28.49
N MET A 1055 -11.34 -66.88 -29.12
CA MET A 1055 -12.46 -66.23 -28.45
C MET A 1055 -13.74 -66.92 -28.91
N GLY A 1056 -14.39 -67.69 -28.03
CA GLY A 1056 -15.63 -68.41 -28.34
C GLY A 1056 -16.68 -68.20 -27.25
N SER A 1057 -17.94 -68.02 -27.67
CA SER A 1057 -19.09 -67.87 -26.77
C SER A 1057 -19.65 -69.25 -26.41
N PRO A 1058 -19.90 -69.55 -25.12
CA PRO A 1058 -20.43 -70.83 -24.74
C PRO A 1058 -21.96 -70.79 -24.71
N VAL A 1059 -22.55 -71.56 -25.64
CA VAL A 1059 -23.95 -72.04 -25.69
C VAL A 1059 -24.96 -71.12 -26.41
N ILE A 1060 -25.57 -71.61 -27.51
CA ILE A 1060 -26.99 -72.04 -27.58
C ILE A 1060 -27.09 -73.21 -28.61
N LYS A 1061 -27.66 -74.35 -28.19
CA LYS A 1061 -27.97 -75.59 -28.94
C LYS A 1061 -27.65 -75.60 -30.46
N ARG A 1062 -26.76 -76.52 -30.86
CA ARG A 1062 -26.35 -76.96 -32.23
C ARG A 1062 -25.40 -76.08 -33.06
N GLU A 1063 -25.07 -74.86 -32.65
CA GLU A 1063 -24.09 -74.04 -33.38
C GLU A 1063 -23.03 -73.46 -32.43
N GLN A 1064 -21.74 -73.60 -32.75
CA GLN A 1064 -20.62 -73.01 -31.99
C GLN A 1064 -19.87 -71.99 -32.85
N VAL A 1065 -19.63 -70.76 -32.34
CA VAL A 1065 -18.89 -69.72 -33.06
C VAL A 1065 -17.50 -69.52 -32.46
N LEU A 1066 -16.46 -69.61 -33.29
CA LEU A 1066 -15.06 -69.48 -32.91
C LEU A 1066 -14.40 -68.30 -33.65
N LEU A 1067 -13.97 -67.27 -32.92
CA LEU A 1067 -13.12 -66.21 -33.46
C LEU A 1067 -11.64 -66.54 -33.25
N MET A 1068 -10.90 -66.57 -34.35
CA MET A 1068 -9.45 -66.82 -34.37
C MET A 1068 -8.72 -65.47 -34.54
N LYS A 1069 -7.95 -65.04 -33.53
CA LYS A 1069 -7.21 -63.76 -33.55
C LYS A 1069 -5.75 -63.95 -33.15
N GLY A 1070 -4.84 -63.70 -34.08
CA GLY A 1070 -3.44 -63.35 -33.79
C GLY A 1070 -2.47 -64.52 -33.57
N SER A 1071 -1.62 -64.76 -34.57
CA SER A 1071 -0.21 -65.15 -34.44
C SER A 1071 0.52 -64.86 -35.76
N SER A 1072 1.86 -64.90 -35.78
CA SER A 1072 2.68 -64.70 -37.00
C SER A 1072 2.80 -65.95 -37.89
N ALA A 1073 2.11 -67.05 -37.59
CA ALA A 1073 2.18 -68.31 -38.34
C ALA A 1073 0.78 -68.93 -38.58
N ILE A 1074 0.62 -69.71 -39.67
CA ILE A 1074 -0.64 -70.40 -39.99
C ILE A 1074 -1.05 -71.31 -38.84
N GLN A 1075 -2.27 -71.12 -38.32
CA GLN A 1075 -2.80 -71.91 -37.21
C GLN A 1075 -3.53 -73.16 -37.69
N THR A 1076 -3.57 -74.23 -36.88
CA THR A 1076 -4.34 -75.43 -37.22
C THR A 1076 -5.49 -75.64 -36.24
N LEU A 1077 -6.71 -75.79 -36.77
CA LEU A 1077 -7.92 -76.16 -36.05
C LEU A 1077 -8.28 -77.61 -36.39
N SER A 1078 -8.20 -78.49 -35.40
CA SER A 1078 -8.66 -79.87 -35.56
C SER A 1078 -10.12 -80.00 -35.12
N LEU A 1079 -10.98 -80.47 -36.02
CA LEU A 1079 -12.39 -80.75 -35.76
C LEU A 1079 -12.54 -82.03 -34.91
N PRO A 1080 -13.68 -82.19 -34.21
CA PRO A 1080 -13.89 -83.31 -33.29
C PRO A 1080 -13.84 -84.70 -33.95
N ASP A 1081 -13.43 -85.73 -33.18
CA ASP A 1081 -13.54 -87.15 -33.55
C ASP A 1081 -14.99 -87.63 -33.40
N THR A 1082 -15.47 -88.46 -34.33
CA THR A 1082 -16.89 -88.84 -34.44
C THR A 1082 -17.14 -90.35 -34.27
N ARG A 1083 -16.11 -91.15 -33.99
CA ARG A 1083 -16.19 -92.64 -33.95
C ARG A 1083 -17.04 -93.25 -32.84
N ASP A 1084 -17.35 -92.50 -31.79
CA ASP A 1084 -18.11 -93.03 -30.64
C ASP A 1084 -19.55 -92.48 -30.54
N GLY A 1085 -20.11 -91.99 -31.65
CA GLY A 1085 -21.54 -91.60 -31.73
C GLY A 1085 -21.92 -90.30 -31.03
N TYR A 1086 -20.93 -89.48 -30.67
CA TYR A 1086 -21.15 -88.25 -29.90
C TYR A 1086 -21.44 -86.99 -30.73
N SER A 1087 -21.25 -87.00 -32.06
CA SER A 1087 -21.69 -85.91 -32.96
C SER A 1087 -22.95 -86.33 -33.72
N GLU A 1088 -23.99 -85.50 -33.66
CA GLU A 1088 -25.26 -85.75 -34.34
C GLU A 1088 -25.25 -85.12 -35.74
N ILE A 1089 -25.96 -85.74 -36.70
CA ILE A 1089 -26.16 -85.15 -38.02
C ILE A 1089 -26.79 -83.77 -37.87
N GLY A 1090 -26.12 -82.74 -38.38
CA GLY A 1090 -26.55 -81.35 -38.31
C GLY A 1090 -25.85 -80.49 -37.26
N ASP A 1091 -24.92 -81.04 -36.47
CA ASP A 1091 -24.07 -80.23 -35.60
C ASP A 1091 -23.19 -79.28 -36.42
N THR A 1092 -23.17 -77.99 -36.03
CA THR A 1092 -22.45 -76.95 -36.79
C THR A 1092 -21.41 -76.19 -35.96
N ILE A 1093 -20.32 -75.81 -36.62
CA ILE A 1093 -19.24 -74.99 -36.09
C ILE A 1093 -18.96 -73.87 -37.07
N GLU A 1094 -19.07 -72.63 -36.62
CA GLU A 1094 -18.77 -71.43 -37.38
C GLU A 1094 -17.39 -70.89 -36.96
N VAL A 1095 -16.53 -70.65 -37.94
CA VAL A 1095 -15.15 -70.21 -37.71
C VAL A 1095 -14.94 -68.89 -38.42
N ILE A 1096 -14.56 -67.86 -37.67
CA ILE A 1096 -14.31 -66.51 -38.17
C ILE A 1096 -12.81 -66.21 -38.00
N GLN A 1097 -12.08 -66.10 -39.11
CA GLN A 1097 -10.66 -65.74 -39.11
C GLN A 1097 -10.50 -64.22 -39.16
N CYS A 1098 -9.88 -63.63 -38.14
CA CYS A 1098 -9.71 -62.18 -38.00
C CYS A 1098 -8.23 -61.72 -38.12
N SER A 1099 -7.32 -62.56 -38.65
CA SER A 1099 -5.88 -62.26 -38.72
C SER A 1099 -5.17 -62.65 -40.02
N GLY A 1100 -4.05 -61.95 -40.28
CA GLY A 1100 -3.11 -61.97 -41.42
C GLY A 1100 -2.86 -63.25 -42.20
N VAL A 1101 -2.72 -64.36 -41.47
CA VAL A 1101 -1.92 -65.49 -41.96
C VAL A 1101 -2.80 -66.71 -42.28
N GLY A 1102 -4.09 -66.70 -41.94
CA GLY A 1102 -5.04 -67.79 -42.22
C GLY A 1102 -5.02 -68.95 -41.20
N THR A 1103 -6.10 -69.75 -41.19
CA THR A 1103 -6.28 -70.93 -40.33
C THR A 1103 -6.50 -72.19 -41.17
N ARG A 1104 -5.72 -73.23 -40.92
CA ARG A 1104 -5.87 -74.56 -41.50
C ARG A 1104 -6.80 -75.42 -40.66
N ILE A 1105 -7.90 -75.85 -41.23
CA ILE A 1105 -8.91 -76.72 -40.64
C ILE A 1105 -8.65 -78.16 -41.09
N THR A 1106 -8.66 -79.10 -40.16
CA THR A 1106 -8.40 -80.52 -40.41
C THR A 1106 -9.36 -81.40 -39.63
N SER A 1107 -9.62 -82.62 -40.11
CA SER A 1107 -10.26 -83.63 -39.26
C SER A 1107 -9.29 -84.12 -38.17
N TYR A 1108 -9.84 -84.68 -37.09
CA TYR A 1108 -9.03 -85.17 -35.97
C TYR A 1108 -8.01 -86.22 -36.42
N PRO A 1109 -6.73 -86.14 -36.01
CA PRO A 1109 -5.70 -87.08 -36.46
C PRO A 1109 -6.07 -88.53 -36.15
N ASN A 1110 -5.83 -89.44 -37.11
CA ASN A 1110 -6.11 -90.88 -37.00
C ASN A 1110 -7.59 -91.26 -36.75
N SER A 1111 -8.53 -90.35 -36.99
CA SER A 1111 -9.97 -90.60 -36.85
C SER A 1111 -10.56 -91.44 -37.99
N GLY A 1112 -9.91 -91.46 -39.17
CA GLY A 1112 -10.46 -92.07 -40.38
C GLY A 1112 -11.58 -91.26 -41.04
N VAL A 1113 -11.99 -90.14 -40.42
CA VAL A 1113 -13.03 -89.23 -40.89
C VAL A 1113 -12.42 -88.20 -41.83
N SER A 1114 -13.03 -88.02 -43.00
CA SER A 1114 -12.52 -87.08 -44.02
C SER A 1114 -13.31 -85.76 -44.04
N LEU A 1115 -12.65 -84.69 -44.48
CA LEU A 1115 -13.28 -83.38 -44.66
C LEU A 1115 -13.80 -83.26 -46.10
N LYS A 1116 -14.89 -82.53 -46.33
CA LYS A 1116 -15.27 -82.09 -47.68
C LYS A 1116 -15.20 -80.58 -47.78
N ASN A 1117 -14.50 -80.11 -48.81
CA ASN A 1117 -14.44 -78.68 -49.12
C ASN A 1117 -15.79 -78.18 -49.69
N PRO A 1118 -15.98 -76.86 -49.87
CA PRO A 1118 -17.24 -76.31 -50.37
C PRO A 1118 -17.67 -76.83 -51.74
N SER A 1119 -16.74 -77.28 -52.59
CA SER A 1119 -17.05 -77.92 -53.88
C SER A 1119 -17.47 -79.40 -53.77
N GLY A 1120 -17.54 -79.96 -52.56
CA GLY A 1120 -18.02 -81.30 -52.28
C GLY A 1120 -16.98 -82.43 -52.46
N THR A 1121 -15.71 -82.08 -52.65
CA THR A 1121 -14.60 -83.02 -52.88
C THR A 1121 -13.92 -83.35 -51.55
N THR A 1122 -13.54 -84.61 -51.36
CA THR A 1122 -12.90 -85.07 -50.12
C THR A 1122 -11.46 -84.55 -50.02
N ALA A 1123 -11.12 -83.90 -48.90
CA ALA A 1123 -9.83 -83.30 -48.62
C ALA A 1123 -9.35 -83.67 -47.22
N SER A 1124 -8.03 -83.72 -47.00
CA SER A 1124 -7.44 -83.97 -45.68
C SER A 1124 -7.41 -82.70 -44.81
N THR A 1125 -7.27 -81.52 -45.44
CA THR A 1125 -7.28 -80.22 -44.75
C THR A 1125 -7.85 -79.11 -45.63
N TYR A 1126 -8.39 -78.04 -45.03
CA TYR A 1126 -8.90 -76.84 -45.68
C TYR A 1126 -8.30 -75.58 -45.05
N THR A 1127 -7.80 -74.63 -45.83
CA THR A 1127 -7.22 -73.40 -45.27
C THR A 1127 -8.17 -72.22 -45.46
N LEU A 1128 -8.67 -71.68 -44.36
CA LEU A 1128 -9.43 -70.44 -44.32
C LEU A 1128 -8.48 -69.24 -44.29
N VAL A 1129 -8.55 -68.40 -45.31
CA VAL A 1129 -7.69 -67.22 -45.45
C VAL A 1129 -8.15 -66.06 -44.54
N GLU A 1130 -7.30 -65.03 -44.41
CA GLU A 1130 -7.55 -63.87 -43.55
C GLU A 1130 -8.92 -63.19 -43.80
N ASN A 1131 -9.59 -62.75 -42.72
CA ASN A 1131 -10.83 -61.96 -42.72
C ASN A 1131 -12.04 -62.64 -43.40
N LYS A 1132 -12.08 -63.97 -43.38
CA LYS A 1132 -13.20 -64.78 -43.86
C LYS A 1132 -13.80 -65.61 -42.73
N HIS A 1133 -15.08 -65.96 -42.88
CA HIS A 1133 -15.74 -66.92 -42.01
C HIS A 1133 -16.32 -68.07 -42.83
N VAL A 1134 -16.45 -69.23 -42.19
CA VAL A 1134 -17.08 -70.42 -42.78
C VAL A 1134 -17.91 -71.13 -41.73
N ARG A 1135 -18.94 -71.84 -42.19
CA ARG A 1135 -19.73 -72.75 -41.37
C ARG A 1135 -19.42 -74.19 -41.72
N ILE A 1136 -19.25 -75.02 -40.72
CA ILE A 1136 -18.85 -76.42 -40.88
C ILE A 1136 -19.92 -77.29 -40.26
N ILE A 1137 -20.41 -78.29 -40.98
CA ILE A 1137 -21.53 -79.13 -40.53
C ILE A 1137 -21.14 -80.60 -40.60
N TRP A 1138 -21.51 -81.37 -39.57
CA TRP A 1138 -21.43 -82.83 -39.58
C TRP A 1138 -22.65 -83.42 -40.31
N ASP A 1139 -22.44 -84.12 -41.41
CA ASP A 1139 -23.54 -84.75 -42.19
C ASP A 1139 -23.81 -86.21 -41.80
N GLY A 1140 -23.07 -86.74 -40.83
CA GLY A 1140 -23.12 -88.14 -40.40
C GLY A 1140 -21.98 -89.01 -40.91
N THR A 1141 -21.28 -88.57 -41.97
CA THR A 1141 -20.15 -89.30 -42.58
C THR A 1141 -18.92 -88.40 -42.77
N TYR A 1142 -19.11 -87.13 -43.12
CA TYR A 1142 -18.04 -86.16 -43.35
C TYR A 1142 -18.32 -84.83 -42.64
N TRP A 1143 -17.24 -84.14 -42.26
CA TRP A 1143 -17.32 -82.72 -41.91
C TRP A 1143 -17.31 -81.91 -43.21
N ARG A 1144 -18.42 -81.24 -43.51
CA ARG A 1144 -18.55 -80.40 -44.71
C ARG A 1144 -18.32 -78.94 -44.37
N ILE A 1145 -17.41 -78.31 -45.10
CA ILE A 1145 -17.24 -76.86 -45.03
C ILE A 1145 -18.19 -76.22 -46.01
N LEU A 1146 -18.97 -75.29 -45.50
CA LEU A 1146 -19.84 -74.38 -46.21
C LEU A 1146 -19.20 -73.00 -46.07
N GLU A 1147 -18.70 -72.48 -47.19
CA GLU A 1147 -18.16 -71.12 -47.21
C GLU A 1147 -19.26 -70.07 -47.21
#